data_AF-A0A8J4WAC6-F1
#
_entry.id   AF-A0A8J4WAC6-F1
#
_cell.length_a   1.000
_cell.length_b   1.000
_cell.length_c   1.000
_cell.angle_alpha   90.00
_cell.angle_beta   90.00
_cell.angle_gamma   90.00
#
_symmetry.space_group_name_H-M   'P 1'
#
loop_
_entity.id
_entity.type
_entity.pdbx_description
1 polymer ?
#
loop_
_entity_poly.entity_id
_entity_poly.type
_entity_poly.pdbx_seq_one_letter_code
_entity_poly.pdbx_strand_id
1 'polypeptide(L)'
;MSPFPSIKLTYFSFGGRAEAARLAFYIGGVPFEDERISYEAFGAKKESLPLGQLPVLEVDGEVLTQSNAILRYAGRLGGLYPTSTPFAALKVDEVLHALSEMAEQMTPAFREKDLNKKKVMREELAAVTLPRYAGLIEARLAKMKELPIFQSRDVFVHEIAIYVLVKSMRAGYIDHIPTTIFDSYKLLNETFEKISEHPKVKEWYSLSHDAPKLKLTYVPVPGRAEPIRLALFIGGIEFEDERIPFEDVPKMSPALPFNQIPVLEVDGEVVSQSMAILRYAGSLSDLYPTTNALTAHRVDEILSLFDEMFGSPDWRASSKEQDSDKRLEISKALAKDAIPKAISLLEKRLADFNSQYAVGEDLTVADLTVYTVVLNLTSGKPGIPSTITDPYPNVQRVFNQVKVHPKVVLQPQTVVIAMSGFPNIKLTYFAAAGRAEAQRLVFYLGGVPFEDKRINHQQFTAMKESLPLGQVPILEVDGEIFTQSHAIMRYAGRVSGLYPNSTPYLALKIDELLHAMAEVEEQMGPSFYESDADKKKAMREELAATTLPRYARLIEARLEKMQQLPAFQSDKVYVHDVAIYAWVKSLRAGYIDSIPTTVLDGYKLLNSTYERVAAHPKVKEWYSLQHNIPKLKFTYMPHPGRGEPIRLAFFIGGIEFEDERITREELASRKPSLPFNQLPVLEVDGDVIAQSLAILRYAGTLSGLYPVTDALVAYRIDELFAILDDMFNYPVWGLSHREKDTAKQLAMREELANGMVPKTLGFLENRVAKNKGAYAAGESLTVADLAIYALLLSFKSGVPGFPTTIADSYVNLQGVFKLVAAHPKVVEWNAAHNQ
;
A
#
# COMPACT_ATOMS: atom_id res chain seq x y z
N MET A 1 -2.14 -13.57 11.47
CA MET A 1 -2.69 -12.81 10.33
C MET A 1 -1.63 -11.86 9.81
N SER A 2 -1.49 -11.75 8.49
CA SER A 2 -0.57 -10.80 7.84
C SER A 2 -0.99 -9.36 8.15
N PRO A 3 -0.06 -8.41 8.38
CA PRO A 3 -0.39 -6.99 8.56
C PRO A 3 -0.83 -6.29 7.25
N PHE A 4 -0.80 -6.99 6.11
CA PHE A 4 -1.13 -6.46 4.78
C PHE A 4 -2.37 -7.13 4.18
N PRO A 5 -3.16 -6.42 3.35
CA PRO A 5 -4.22 -7.02 2.54
C PRO A 5 -3.68 -8.08 1.58
N SER A 6 -4.56 -8.89 1.00
CA SER A 6 -4.20 -9.70 -0.16
C SER A 6 -4.01 -8.77 -1.37
N ILE A 7 -2.82 -8.83 -1.99
CA ILE A 7 -2.45 -7.94 -3.10
C ILE A 7 -1.98 -8.78 -4.30
N LYS A 8 -2.56 -8.51 -5.47
CA LYS A 8 -2.09 -9.04 -6.76
C LYS A 8 -1.94 -7.91 -7.78
N LEU A 9 -0.76 -7.78 -8.38
CA LEU A 9 -0.47 -6.80 -9.42
C LEU A 9 -0.37 -7.49 -10.77
N THR A 10 -1.29 -7.17 -11.69
CA THR A 10 -1.31 -7.76 -13.03
C THR A 10 -0.71 -6.81 -14.06
N TYR A 11 0.35 -7.25 -14.76
CA TYR A 11 0.97 -6.50 -15.86
C TYR A 11 1.72 -7.42 -16.83
N PHE A 12 2.35 -6.87 -17.86
CA PHE A 12 3.25 -7.62 -18.74
C PHE A 12 4.55 -8.04 -18.01
N SER A 13 5.28 -9.01 -18.59
CA SER A 13 6.58 -9.46 -18.06
C SER A 13 7.66 -8.37 -18.11
N PHE A 14 7.62 -7.46 -19.09
CA PHE A 14 8.48 -6.28 -19.07
C PHE A 14 7.97 -5.27 -18.03
N GLY A 15 8.88 -4.49 -17.44
CA GLY A 15 8.53 -3.60 -16.32
C GLY A 15 7.48 -2.54 -16.66
N GLY A 16 7.73 -1.73 -17.70
CA GLY A 16 6.79 -0.72 -18.20
C GLY A 16 6.16 0.14 -17.10
N ARG A 17 4.83 0.32 -17.14
CA ARG A 17 4.07 1.15 -16.19
C ARG A 17 3.92 0.52 -14.78
N ALA A 18 4.20 -0.77 -14.62
CA ALA A 18 4.06 -1.46 -13.32
C ALA A 18 5.37 -1.54 -12.52
N GLU A 19 6.52 -1.34 -13.17
CA GLU A 19 7.84 -1.58 -12.54
C GLU A 19 8.05 -0.76 -11.27
N ALA A 20 7.65 0.51 -11.28
CA ALA A 20 7.81 1.35 -10.10
C ALA A 20 6.99 0.81 -8.91
N ALA A 21 5.79 0.28 -9.16
CA ALA A 21 4.94 -0.31 -8.13
C ALA A 21 5.51 -1.65 -7.62
N ARG A 22 6.01 -2.51 -8.53
CA ARG A 22 6.72 -3.75 -8.17
C ARG A 22 7.88 -3.48 -7.22
N LEU A 23 8.75 -2.52 -7.59
CA LEU A 23 9.87 -2.09 -6.75
C LEU A 23 9.39 -1.49 -5.42
N ALA A 24 8.33 -0.67 -5.41
CA ALA A 24 7.81 -0.08 -4.18
C ALA A 24 7.28 -1.14 -3.20
N PHE A 25 6.50 -2.13 -3.67
CA PHE A 25 6.06 -3.24 -2.83
C PHE A 25 7.25 -4.05 -2.30
N TYR A 26 8.20 -4.38 -3.18
CA TYR A 26 9.35 -5.20 -2.83
C TYR A 26 10.31 -4.53 -1.84
N ILE A 27 10.63 -3.24 -2.05
CA ILE A 27 11.46 -2.43 -1.15
C ILE A 27 10.76 -2.28 0.21
N GLY A 28 9.45 -2.03 0.19
CA GLY A 28 8.63 -1.87 1.39
C GLY A 28 8.36 -3.17 2.18
N GLY A 29 8.79 -4.33 1.65
CA GLY A 29 8.52 -5.63 2.27
C GLY A 29 7.02 -5.99 2.30
N VAL A 30 6.23 -5.44 1.38
CA VAL A 30 4.79 -5.69 1.24
C VAL A 30 4.61 -6.96 0.40
N PRO A 31 4.04 -8.05 0.95
CA PRO A 31 3.77 -9.25 0.17
C PRO A 31 2.74 -8.97 -0.94
N PHE A 32 3.03 -9.42 -2.16
CA PHE A 32 2.12 -9.31 -3.29
C PHE A 32 2.37 -10.43 -4.32
N GLU A 33 1.33 -10.81 -5.06
CA GLU A 33 1.42 -11.67 -6.24
C GLU A 33 1.72 -10.81 -7.49
N ASP A 34 2.78 -11.12 -8.25
CA ASP A 34 3.13 -10.47 -9.53
C ASP A 34 2.58 -11.30 -10.71
N GLU A 35 1.31 -11.09 -11.07
CA GLU A 35 0.67 -11.80 -12.19
C GLU A 35 1.16 -11.23 -13.52
N ARG A 36 1.98 -11.99 -14.24
CA ARG A 36 2.54 -11.61 -15.54
C ARG A 36 1.74 -12.23 -16.67
N ILE A 37 1.20 -11.39 -17.56
CA ILE A 37 0.35 -11.84 -18.66
C ILE A 37 0.91 -11.46 -20.04
N SER A 38 0.59 -12.26 -21.05
CA SER A 38 0.91 -12.00 -22.45
C SER A 38 -0.01 -10.95 -23.07
N TYR A 39 0.37 -10.42 -24.24
CA TYR A 39 -0.52 -9.52 -25.02
C TYR A 39 -1.83 -10.21 -25.45
N GLU A 40 -1.79 -11.50 -25.71
CA GLU A 40 -2.98 -12.29 -26.04
C GLU A 40 -3.92 -12.42 -24.84
N ALA A 41 -3.38 -12.80 -23.67
CA ALA A 41 -4.14 -12.88 -22.42
C ALA A 41 -4.72 -11.51 -22.02
N PHE A 42 -3.97 -10.43 -22.22
CA PHE A 42 -4.49 -9.07 -22.07
C PHE A 42 -5.64 -8.80 -23.05
N GLY A 43 -5.49 -9.16 -24.33
CA GLY A 43 -6.54 -9.02 -25.34
C GLY A 43 -7.85 -9.70 -24.92
N ALA A 44 -7.77 -10.90 -24.34
CA ALA A 44 -8.94 -11.66 -23.86
C ALA A 44 -9.61 -11.04 -22.62
N LYS A 45 -8.82 -10.45 -21.69
CA LYS A 45 -9.35 -9.85 -20.45
C LYS A 45 -9.69 -8.36 -20.61
N LYS A 46 -9.27 -7.68 -21.67
CA LYS A 46 -9.32 -6.21 -21.80
C LYS A 46 -10.68 -5.62 -21.45
N GLU A 47 -11.76 -6.13 -22.03
CA GLU A 47 -13.11 -5.58 -21.83
C GLU A 47 -13.65 -5.79 -20.40
N SER A 48 -13.06 -6.70 -19.60
CA SER A 48 -13.46 -6.90 -18.19
C SER A 48 -12.71 -5.99 -17.21
N LEU A 49 -11.62 -5.33 -17.65
CA LEU A 49 -10.82 -4.45 -16.80
C LEU A 49 -11.48 -3.06 -16.63
N PRO A 50 -11.37 -2.40 -15.46
CA PRO A 50 -12.10 -1.15 -15.15
C PRO A 50 -12.02 -0.04 -16.20
N LEU A 51 -10.89 0.08 -16.91
CA LEU A 51 -10.66 1.07 -17.98
C LEU A 51 -10.16 0.42 -19.30
N GLY A 52 -10.24 -0.90 -19.42
CA GLY A 52 -9.68 -1.64 -20.55
C GLY A 52 -8.17 -1.56 -20.70
N GLN A 53 -7.44 -1.40 -19.58
CA GLN A 53 -6.02 -1.07 -19.54
C GLN A 53 -5.30 -1.80 -18.39
N LEU A 54 -3.98 -1.91 -18.52
CA LEU A 54 -3.05 -2.37 -17.50
C LEU A 54 -2.10 -1.23 -17.11
N PRO A 55 -1.51 -1.24 -15.89
CA PRO A 55 -1.68 -2.26 -14.85
C PRO A 55 -3.04 -2.22 -14.15
N VAL A 56 -3.39 -3.36 -13.55
CA VAL A 56 -4.46 -3.44 -12.54
C VAL A 56 -3.90 -4.03 -11.25
N LEU A 57 -4.42 -3.56 -10.13
CA LEU A 57 -4.11 -4.03 -8.79
C LEU A 57 -5.37 -4.63 -8.19
N GLU A 58 -5.32 -5.87 -7.74
CA GLU A 58 -6.38 -6.49 -6.96
C GLU A 58 -6.02 -6.39 -5.47
N VAL A 59 -6.92 -5.80 -4.67
CA VAL A 59 -6.78 -5.68 -3.21
C VAL A 59 -7.99 -6.30 -2.55
N ASP A 60 -7.81 -7.40 -1.81
CA ASP A 60 -8.90 -8.18 -1.18
C ASP A 60 -10.06 -8.50 -2.15
N GLY A 61 -9.72 -8.80 -3.41
CA GLY A 61 -10.67 -9.11 -4.48
C GLY A 61 -11.25 -7.88 -5.20
N GLU A 62 -10.98 -6.65 -4.76
CA GLU A 62 -11.35 -5.44 -5.49
C GLU A 62 -10.32 -5.11 -6.58
N VAL A 63 -10.76 -5.06 -7.84
CA VAL A 63 -9.89 -4.70 -8.98
C VAL A 63 -9.85 -3.18 -9.19
N LEU A 64 -8.64 -2.66 -9.13
CA LEU A 64 -8.28 -1.26 -9.14
C LEU A 64 -7.31 -0.94 -10.28
N THR A 65 -7.24 0.31 -10.76
CA THR A 65 -6.32 0.69 -11.87
C THR A 65 -5.66 2.08 -11.70
N GLN A 66 -4.90 2.52 -12.71
CA GLN A 66 -4.05 3.72 -12.74
C GLN A 66 -2.69 3.52 -12.05
N SER A 67 -1.61 3.52 -12.84
CA SER A 67 -0.26 3.17 -12.37
C SER A 67 0.27 4.09 -11.28
N ASN A 68 -0.02 5.39 -11.34
CA ASN A 68 0.41 6.34 -10.32
C ASN A 68 -0.40 6.24 -9.01
N ALA A 69 -1.67 5.83 -9.08
CA ALA A 69 -2.45 5.51 -7.87
C ALA A 69 -1.91 4.24 -7.21
N ILE A 70 -1.62 3.21 -8.02
CA ILE A 70 -0.99 1.95 -7.57
C ILE A 70 0.37 2.23 -6.91
N LEU A 71 1.22 3.06 -7.54
CA LEU A 71 2.52 3.41 -6.97
C LEU A 71 2.40 4.13 -5.62
N ARG A 72 1.45 5.07 -5.47
CA ARG A 72 1.20 5.78 -4.20
C ARG A 72 0.69 4.85 -3.11
N TYR A 73 -0.15 3.89 -3.47
CA TYR A 73 -0.65 2.87 -2.55
C TYR A 73 0.45 1.92 -2.09
N ALA A 74 1.25 1.39 -3.03
CA ALA A 74 2.45 0.62 -2.71
C ALA A 74 3.40 1.42 -1.79
N GLY A 75 3.60 2.71 -2.09
CA GLY A 75 4.39 3.61 -1.27
C GLY A 75 3.83 3.83 0.14
N ARG A 76 2.51 3.95 0.31
CA ARG A 76 1.88 4.08 1.65
C ARG A 76 2.07 2.82 2.47
N LEU A 77 1.77 1.66 1.89
CA LEU A 77 1.93 0.38 2.58
C LEU A 77 3.38 0.08 2.94
N GLY A 78 4.32 0.42 2.05
CA GLY A 78 5.75 0.21 2.25
C GLY A 78 6.48 1.31 3.03
N GLY A 79 5.80 2.36 3.49
CA GLY A 79 6.43 3.51 4.14
C GLY A 79 7.34 4.36 3.23
N LEU A 80 7.18 4.26 1.91
CA LEU A 80 7.96 4.96 0.87
C LEU A 80 7.24 6.22 0.34
N TYR A 81 6.20 6.68 1.04
CA TYR A 81 5.49 7.92 0.77
C TYR A 81 5.37 8.74 2.06
N PRO A 82 5.68 10.05 2.06
CA PRO A 82 5.81 10.84 3.28
C PRO A 82 4.44 11.29 3.84
N THR A 83 3.64 10.36 4.35
CA THR A 83 2.29 10.60 4.86
C THR A 83 2.23 11.56 6.05
N SER A 84 3.30 11.64 6.85
CA SER A 84 3.40 12.50 8.03
C SER A 84 3.85 13.93 7.74
N THR A 85 4.30 14.21 6.51
CA THR A 85 4.79 15.54 6.11
C THR A 85 4.05 15.97 4.84
N PRO A 86 2.87 16.61 4.95
CA PRO A 86 2.04 16.96 3.79
C PRO A 86 2.77 17.75 2.71
N PHE A 87 3.69 18.64 3.11
CA PHE A 87 4.48 19.43 2.16
C PHE A 87 5.48 18.57 1.37
N ALA A 88 6.11 17.59 2.03
CA ALA A 88 6.96 16.64 1.36
C ALA A 88 6.15 15.75 0.39
N ALA A 89 4.96 15.32 0.81
CA ALA A 89 4.03 14.58 -0.05
C ALA A 89 3.64 15.38 -1.31
N LEU A 90 3.35 16.68 -1.15
CA LEU A 90 3.09 17.60 -2.26
C LEU A 90 4.28 17.66 -3.24
N LYS A 91 5.51 17.76 -2.75
CA LYS A 91 6.72 17.75 -3.59
C LYS A 91 6.92 16.43 -4.34
N VAL A 92 6.68 15.29 -3.68
CA VAL A 92 6.68 13.97 -4.32
C VAL A 92 5.65 13.91 -5.45
N ASP A 93 4.44 14.40 -5.19
CA ASP A 93 3.34 14.36 -6.16
C ASP A 93 3.54 15.30 -7.35
N GLU A 94 4.17 16.45 -7.14
CA GLU A 94 4.56 17.37 -8.21
C GLU A 94 5.52 16.68 -9.21
N VAL A 95 6.51 15.93 -8.71
CA VAL A 95 7.46 15.17 -9.54
C VAL A 95 6.78 13.99 -10.25
N LEU A 96 5.96 13.20 -9.54
CA LEU A 96 5.22 12.08 -10.15
C LEU A 96 4.29 12.55 -11.27
N HIS A 97 3.64 13.70 -11.09
CA HIS A 97 2.78 14.29 -12.11
C HIS A 97 3.60 14.72 -13.34
N ALA A 98 4.72 15.41 -13.14
CA ALA A 98 5.61 15.82 -14.24
C ALA A 98 6.13 14.62 -15.06
N LEU A 99 6.45 13.50 -14.39
CA LEU A 99 6.83 12.25 -15.06
C LEU A 99 5.68 11.65 -15.89
N SER A 100 4.44 11.73 -15.39
CA SER A 100 3.25 11.27 -16.13
C SER A 100 3.04 12.09 -17.40
N GLU A 101 3.05 13.41 -17.29
CA GLU A 101 2.87 14.32 -18.44
C GLU A 101 3.95 14.10 -19.50
N MET A 102 5.19 13.85 -19.07
CA MET A 102 6.28 13.50 -19.99
C MET A 102 5.98 12.18 -20.71
N ALA A 103 5.56 11.13 -20.01
CA ALA A 103 5.23 9.83 -20.60
C ALA A 103 4.01 9.90 -21.54
N GLU A 104 3.03 10.74 -21.23
CA GLU A 104 1.87 11.02 -22.09
C GLU A 104 2.30 11.66 -23.42
N GLN A 105 3.23 12.62 -23.39
CA GLN A 105 3.76 13.26 -24.61
C GLN A 105 4.57 12.29 -25.48
N MET A 106 5.13 11.23 -24.91
CA MET A 106 5.80 10.17 -25.67
C MET A 106 4.83 9.20 -26.36
N THR A 107 3.60 9.08 -25.86
CA THR A 107 2.64 8.06 -26.28
C THR A 107 2.29 8.10 -27.78
N PRO A 108 2.08 9.29 -28.40
CA PRO A 108 1.86 9.36 -29.85
C PRO A 108 2.98 8.72 -30.67
N ALA A 109 4.24 8.96 -30.31
CA ALA A 109 5.39 8.41 -31.02
C ALA A 109 5.45 6.87 -30.92
N PHE A 110 5.01 6.29 -29.81
CA PHE A 110 4.94 4.83 -29.67
C PHE A 110 3.86 4.18 -30.52
N ARG A 111 2.73 4.87 -30.70
CA ARG A 111 1.56 4.38 -31.47
C ARG A 111 1.68 4.61 -32.98
N GLU A 112 2.59 5.47 -33.42
CA GLU A 112 2.80 5.74 -34.85
C GLU A 112 3.32 4.49 -35.57
N LYS A 113 2.69 4.18 -36.71
CA LYS A 113 2.99 3.01 -37.56
C LYS A 113 3.93 3.39 -38.71
N ASP A 114 3.84 4.61 -39.21
CA ASP A 114 4.75 5.13 -40.22
C ASP A 114 6.14 5.35 -39.62
N LEU A 115 7.13 4.60 -40.10
CA LEU A 115 8.48 4.62 -39.54
C LEU A 115 9.16 5.99 -39.68
N ASN A 116 8.90 6.74 -40.75
CA ASN A 116 9.49 8.06 -40.95
C ASN A 116 8.85 9.09 -40.02
N LYS A 117 7.52 9.10 -39.88
CA LYS A 117 6.84 9.97 -38.91
C LYS A 117 7.25 9.62 -37.48
N LYS A 118 7.30 8.34 -37.14
CA LYS A 118 7.75 7.84 -35.83
C LYS A 118 9.18 8.32 -35.52
N LYS A 119 10.10 8.22 -36.49
CA LYS A 119 11.45 8.76 -36.36
C LYS A 119 11.43 10.27 -36.06
N VAL A 120 10.74 11.06 -36.89
CA VAL A 120 10.66 12.53 -36.71
C VAL A 120 10.07 12.90 -35.35
N MET A 121 9.01 12.21 -34.91
CA MET A 121 8.40 12.44 -33.60
C MET A 121 9.37 12.15 -32.46
N ARG A 122 10.18 11.08 -32.56
CA ARG A 122 11.16 10.73 -31.53
C ARG A 122 12.37 11.67 -31.52
N GLU A 123 12.81 12.14 -32.69
CA GLU A 123 13.83 13.18 -32.80
C GLU A 123 13.36 14.49 -32.13
N GLU A 124 12.09 14.88 -32.30
CA GLU A 124 11.50 16.03 -31.61
C GLU A 124 11.39 15.80 -30.09
N LEU A 125 10.99 14.59 -29.66
CA LEU A 125 10.98 14.23 -28.24
C LEU A 125 12.38 14.36 -27.63
N ALA A 126 13.42 13.89 -28.32
CA ALA A 126 14.80 13.96 -27.88
C ALA A 126 15.36 15.40 -27.89
N ALA A 127 14.97 16.21 -28.87
CA ALA A 127 15.48 17.58 -29.01
C ALA A 127 14.82 18.57 -28.03
N VAL A 128 13.52 18.40 -27.75
CA VAL A 128 12.70 19.41 -27.07
C VAL A 128 12.04 18.87 -25.80
N THR A 129 11.27 17.79 -25.93
CA THR A 129 10.34 17.39 -24.87
C THR A 129 11.05 16.78 -23.66
N LEU A 130 11.91 15.78 -23.87
CA LEU A 130 12.64 15.10 -22.80
C LEU A 130 13.61 16.05 -22.08
N PRO A 131 14.43 16.88 -22.77
CA PRO A 131 15.28 17.86 -22.09
C PRO A 131 14.48 18.88 -21.26
N ARG A 132 13.34 19.35 -21.78
CA ARG A 132 12.48 20.30 -21.05
C ARG A 132 11.99 19.70 -19.73
N TYR A 133 11.43 18.49 -19.74
CA TYR A 133 10.94 17.86 -18.50
C TYR A 133 12.07 17.48 -17.55
N ALA A 134 13.20 16.98 -18.07
CA ALA A 134 14.36 16.68 -17.25
C ALA A 134 14.86 17.92 -16.49
N GLY A 135 14.99 19.07 -17.17
CA GLY A 135 15.38 20.32 -16.52
C GLY A 135 14.36 20.81 -15.48
N LEU A 136 13.07 20.63 -15.73
CA LEU A 136 12.01 21.01 -14.77
C LEU A 136 12.01 20.12 -13.52
N ILE A 137 12.17 18.80 -13.71
CA ILE A 137 12.27 17.83 -12.60
C ILE A 137 13.55 18.10 -11.79
N GLU A 138 14.67 18.38 -12.46
CA GLU A 138 15.95 18.72 -11.81
C GLU A 138 15.79 19.93 -10.87
N ALA A 139 15.09 20.98 -11.32
CA ALA A 139 14.80 22.15 -10.48
C ALA A 139 13.94 21.80 -9.25
N ARG A 140 13.01 20.84 -9.37
CA ARG A 140 12.22 20.36 -8.22
C ARG A 140 13.06 19.55 -7.24
N LEU A 141 13.91 18.64 -7.75
CA LEU A 141 14.81 17.83 -6.92
C LEU A 141 15.78 18.70 -6.11
N ALA A 142 16.26 19.81 -6.69
CA ALA A 142 17.09 20.77 -5.98
C ALA A 142 16.37 21.37 -4.76
N LYS A 143 15.09 21.72 -4.89
CA LYS A 143 14.26 22.21 -3.78
C LYS A 143 13.94 21.13 -2.77
N MET A 144 13.68 19.90 -3.22
CA MET A 144 13.42 18.78 -2.31
C MET A 144 14.62 18.51 -1.39
N LYS A 145 15.85 18.59 -1.89
CA LYS A 145 17.06 18.39 -1.06
C LYS A 145 17.22 19.40 0.08
N GLU A 146 16.56 20.56 0.02
CA GLU A 146 16.56 21.55 1.12
C GLU A 146 15.77 21.02 2.35
N LEU A 147 14.86 20.05 2.17
CA LEU A 147 14.05 19.48 3.25
C LEU A 147 14.75 18.30 3.95
N PRO A 148 14.76 18.24 5.30
CA PRO A 148 15.42 17.17 6.06
C PRO A 148 15.02 15.75 5.66
N ILE A 149 13.74 15.53 5.36
CA ILE A 149 13.20 14.21 4.99
C ILE A 149 13.83 13.65 3.70
N PHE A 150 14.28 14.50 2.77
CA PHE A 150 14.92 14.07 1.52
C PHE A 150 16.46 14.04 1.60
N GLN A 151 17.03 14.36 2.77
CA GLN A 151 18.46 14.18 3.06
C GLN A 151 18.77 12.84 3.71
N SER A 152 17.74 12.06 4.08
CA SER A 152 17.89 10.72 4.62
C SER A 152 18.31 9.71 3.54
N ARG A 153 18.67 8.49 3.98
CA ARG A 153 18.89 7.35 3.07
C ARG A 153 17.58 6.68 2.64
N ASP A 154 16.44 7.17 3.12
CA ASP A 154 15.15 6.56 2.82
C ASP A 154 14.83 6.71 1.33
N VAL A 155 14.06 5.76 0.81
CA VAL A 155 13.64 5.72 -0.59
C VAL A 155 12.20 6.17 -0.69
N PHE A 156 11.91 7.09 -1.60
CA PHE A 156 10.55 7.53 -1.88
C PHE A 156 10.10 7.17 -3.29
N VAL A 157 8.78 7.05 -3.48
CA VAL A 157 8.18 6.61 -4.76
C VAL A 157 8.55 7.47 -5.98
N HIS A 158 8.83 8.77 -5.82
CA HIS A 158 9.31 9.62 -6.92
C HIS A 158 10.72 9.22 -7.39
N GLU A 159 11.60 8.81 -6.47
CA GLU A 159 12.95 8.35 -6.80
C GLU A 159 12.91 7.01 -7.55
N ILE A 160 12.01 6.11 -7.13
CA ILE A 160 11.75 4.84 -7.82
C ILE A 160 11.25 5.11 -9.25
N ALA A 161 10.31 6.04 -9.42
CA ALA A 161 9.77 6.40 -10.74
C ALA A 161 10.86 7.02 -11.66
N ILE A 162 11.71 7.89 -11.12
CA ILE A 162 12.88 8.45 -11.83
C ILE A 162 13.84 7.33 -12.23
N TYR A 163 14.16 6.42 -11.31
CA TYR A 163 15.04 5.29 -11.58
C TYR A 163 14.52 4.44 -12.74
N VAL A 164 13.24 4.05 -12.74
CA VAL A 164 12.63 3.25 -13.81
C VAL A 164 12.70 3.96 -15.16
N LEU A 165 12.40 5.27 -15.20
CA LEU A 165 12.51 6.09 -16.39
C LEU A 165 13.95 6.12 -16.94
N VAL A 166 14.92 6.49 -16.10
CA VAL A 166 16.32 6.65 -16.50
C VAL A 166 16.91 5.31 -16.94
N LYS A 167 16.58 4.22 -16.21
CA LYS A 167 16.93 2.84 -16.60
C LYS A 167 16.42 2.51 -17.99
N SER A 168 15.15 2.82 -18.27
CA SER A 168 14.54 2.54 -19.58
C SER A 168 15.19 3.31 -20.72
N MET A 169 15.56 4.58 -20.50
CA MET A 169 16.24 5.38 -21.52
C MET A 169 17.67 4.90 -21.78
N ARG A 170 18.43 4.59 -20.71
CA ARG A 170 19.79 4.06 -20.82
C ARG A 170 19.85 2.68 -21.50
N ALA A 171 18.79 1.88 -21.36
CA ALA A 171 18.70 0.58 -22.02
C ALA A 171 18.58 0.65 -23.56
N GLY A 172 18.20 1.81 -24.12
CA GLY A 172 18.18 2.01 -25.57
C GLY A 172 17.05 1.30 -26.31
N TYR A 173 15.96 0.92 -25.63
CA TYR A 173 14.80 0.26 -26.25
C TYR A 173 13.99 1.17 -27.18
N ILE A 174 14.22 2.49 -27.14
CA ILE A 174 13.52 3.47 -27.96
C ILE A 174 14.50 4.01 -29.00
N ASP A 175 14.39 3.50 -30.23
CA ASP A 175 15.15 3.97 -31.39
C ASP A 175 14.98 5.49 -31.61
N HIS A 176 16.05 6.14 -32.07
CA HIS A 176 16.12 7.60 -32.31
C HIS A 176 16.06 8.49 -31.07
N ILE A 177 16.09 7.93 -29.86
CA ILE A 177 16.34 8.67 -28.61
C ILE A 177 17.72 8.26 -28.08
N PRO A 178 18.66 9.20 -27.86
CA PRO A 178 19.99 8.87 -27.34
C PRO A 178 19.91 8.21 -25.95
N THR A 179 20.69 7.16 -25.71
CA THR A 179 20.81 6.54 -24.37
C THR A 179 21.42 7.50 -23.34
N THR A 180 22.10 8.55 -23.80
CA THR A 180 22.74 9.62 -23.03
C THR A 180 21.82 10.83 -22.81
N ILE A 181 20.53 10.76 -23.16
CA ILE A 181 19.59 11.89 -23.13
C ILE A 181 19.51 12.59 -21.76
N PHE A 182 19.84 11.89 -20.68
CA PHE A 182 19.82 12.42 -19.32
C PHE A 182 21.20 12.62 -18.66
N ASP A 183 22.31 12.42 -19.37
CA ASP A 183 23.66 12.44 -18.76
C ASP A 183 24.06 13.81 -18.17
N SER A 184 23.47 14.90 -18.69
CA SER A 184 23.73 16.26 -18.21
C SER A 184 22.94 16.66 -16.95
N TYR A 185 21.98 15.85 -16.49
CA TYR A 185 21.11 16.17 -15.35
C TYR A 185 21.60 15.48 -14.08
N LYS A 186 22.40 16.20 -13.29
CA LYS A 186 23.12 15.67 -12.13
C LYS A 186 22.20 14.97 -11.11
N LEU A 187 21.11 15.59 -10.68
CA LEU A 187 20.22 15.08 -9.62
C LEU A 187 19.40 13.88 -10.12
N LEU A 188 18.97 13.86 -11.38
CA LEU A 188 18.40 12.64 -11.99
C LEU A 188 19.38 11.47 -11.93
N ASN A 189 20.65 11.69 -12.29
CA ASN A 189 21.67 10.65 -12.25
C ASN A 189 22.02 10.22 -10.82
N GLU A 190 22.15 11.16 -9.87
CA GLU A 190 22.33 10.84 -8.44
C GLU A 190 21.16 10.02 -7.88
N THR A 191 19.93 10.36 -8.27
CA THR A 191 18.74 9.59 -7.88
C THR A 191 18.80 8.18 -8.48
N PHE A 192 19.15 8.06 -9.75
CA PHE A 192 19.33 6.75 -10.39
C PHE A 192 20.38 5.90 -9.65
N GLU A 193 21.54 6.46 -9.34
CA GLU A 193 22.60 5.71 -8.64
C GLU A 193 22.22 5.34 -7.20
N LYS A 194 21.51 6.22 -6.48
CA LYS A 194 20.97 5.91 -5.15
C LYS A 194 20.07 4.66 -5.19
N ILE A 195 19.16 4.59 -6.17
CA ILE A 195 18.21 3.49 -6.28
C ILE A 195 18.85 2.23 -6.90
N SER A 196 19.77 2.37 -7.86
CA SER A 196 20.50 1.23 -8.45
C SER A 196 21.34 0.49 -7.41
N GLU A 197 21.89 1.21 -6.44
CA GLU A 197 22.71 0.66 -5.35
C GLU A 197 21.89 0.12 -4.17
N HIS A 198 20.57 0.32 -4.16
CA HIS A 198 19.71 -0.16 -3.09
C HIS A 198 19.67 -1.70 -3.05
N PRO A 199 19.95 -2.37 -1.91
CA PRO A 199 20.06 -3.83 -1.84
C PRO A 199 18.83 -4.58 -2.37
N LYS A 200 17.62 -4.12 -2.01
CA LYS A 200 16.36 -4.70 -2.49
C LYS A 200 16.15 -4.53 -4.00
N VAL A 201 16.69 -3.48 -4.61
CA VAL A 201 16.59 -3.27 -6.06
C VAL A 201 17.51 -4.23 -6.80
N LYS A 202 18.75 -4.41 -6.30
CA LYS A 202 19.68 -5.42 -6.82
C LYS A 202 19.14 -6.84 -6.68
N GLU A 203 18.56 -7.14 -5.51
CA GLU A 203 17.92 -8.41 -5.23
C GLU A 203 16.77 -8.66 -6.20
N TRP A 204 15.83 -7.71 -6.33
CA TRP A 204 14.71 -7.76 -7.29
C TRP A 204 15.23 -8.15 -8.67
N TYR A 205 16.16 -7.39 -9.26
CA TYR A 205 16.66 -7.68 -10.60
C TYR A 205 17.52 -8.95 -10.75
N SER A 206 17.94 -9.57 -9.65
CA SER A 206 18.62 -10.87 -9.68
C SER A 206 17.66 -12.06 -9.75
N LEU A 207 16.38 -11.86 -9.41
CA LEU A 207 15.36 -12.90 -9.46
C LEU A 207 15.03 -13.28 -10.91
N SER A 208 14.75 -14.56 -11.15
CA SER A 208 14.01 -14.95 -12.36
C SER A 208 12.56 -14.53 -12.19
N HIS A 209 12.03 -13.77 -13.15
CA HIS A 209 10.67 -13.27 -13.07
C HIS A 209 9.76 -13.80 -14.20
N ASP A 210 10.25 -14.72 -15.01
CA ASP A 210 9.41 -15.48 -15.94
C ASP A 210 8.97 -16.77 -15.24
N ALA A 211 7.71 -17.16 -15.42
CA ALA A 211 7.25 -18.47 -14.98
C ALA A 211 8.01 -19.53 -15.80
N PRO A 212 8.53 -20.60 -15.17
CA PRO A 212 9.24 -21.64 -15.89
C PRO A 212 8.29 -22.33 -16.88
N LYS A 213 8.78 -22.71 -18.05
CA LYS A 213 8.03 -23.57 -18.96
C LYS A 213 8.06 -24.99 -18.43
N LEU A 214 6.89 -25.52 -18.08
CA LEU A 214 6.75 -26.82 -17.45
C LEU A 214 6.11 -27.83 -18.40
N LYS A 215 6.66 -29.05 -18.47
CA LYS A 215 6.02 -30.21 -19.12
C LYS A 215 6.11 -31.43 -18.21
N LEU A 216 4.98 -31.94 -17.76
CA LEU A 216 4.88 -33.13 -16.91
C LEU A 216 4.56 -34.35 -17.79
N THR A 217 5.47 -35.33 -17.85
CA THR A 217 5.26 -36.57 -18.60
C THR A 217 4.94 -37.73 -17.66
N TYR A 218 3.77 -38.35 -17.84
CA TYR A 218 3.36 -39.54 -17.09
C TYR A 218 2.35 -40.42 -17.83
N VAL A 219 2.01 -41.59 -17.29
CA VAL A 219 0.95 -42.45 -17.83
C VAL A 219 -0.45 -41.87 -17.57
N PRO A 220 -1.49 -42.24 -18.34
CA PRO A 220 -2.87 -41.73 -18.20
C PRO A 220 -3.62 -42.33 -16.99
N VAL A 221 -2.96 -42.41 -15.85
CA VAL A 221 -3.54 -42.76 -14.55
C VAL A 221 -3.10 -41.73 -13.51
N PRO A 222 -3.85 -41.54 -12.41
CA PRO A 222 -3.48 -40.59 -11.35
C PRO A 222 -2.08 -40.90 -10.79
N GLY A 223 -1.92 -42.11 -10.22
CA GLY A 223 -0.62 -42.64 -9.79
C GLY A 223 0.24 -41.65 -9.01
N ARG A 224 1.55 -41.62 -9.31
CA ARG A 224 2.53 -40.74 -8.66
C ARG A 224 2.52 -39.29 -9.18
N ALA A 225 1.86 -39.01 -10.31
CA ALA A 225 1.84 -37.67 -10.92
C ALA A 225 0.63 -36.82 -10.50
N GLU A 226 -0.44 -37.43 -10.02
CA GLU A 226 -1.65 -36.68 -9.63
C GLU A 226 -1.41 -35.59 -8.58
N PRO A 227 -0.67 -35.81 -7.48
CA PRO A 227 -0.44 -34.72 -6.52
C PRO A 227 0.37 -33.58 -7.15
N ILE A 228 1.22 -33.87 -8.14
CA ILE A 228 1.99 -32.86 -8.90
C ILE A 228 1.02 -32.05 -9.79
N ARG A 229 0.14 -32.73 -10.54
CA ARG A 229 -0.89 -32.08 -11.35
C ARG A 229 -1.78 -31.19 -10.50
N LEU A 230 -2.26 -31.71 -9.38
CA LEU A 230 -3.10 -30.95 -8.46
C LEU A 230 -2.36 -29.75 -7.88
N ALA A 231 -1.07 -29.89 -7.54
CA ALA A 231 -0.28 -28.77 -7.04
C ALA A 231 -0.16 -27.66 -8.09
N LEU A 232 0.26 -28.00 -9.32
CA LEU A 232 0.38 -27.02 -10.42
C LEU A 232 -0.98 -26.38 -10.75
N PHE A 233 -2.03 -27.20 -10.84
CA PHE A 233 -3.39 -26.74 -11.16
C PHE A 233 -3.98 -25.84 -10.07
N ILE A 234 -3.87 -26.24 -8.80
CA ILE A 234 -4.30 -25.42 -7.65
C ILE A 234 -3.45 -24.16 -7.53
N GLY A 235 -2.16 -24.21 -7.89
CA GLY A 235 -1.30 -23.03 -7.97
C GLY A 235 -1.60 -22.10 -9.14
N GLY A 236 -2.39 -22.53 -10.13
CA GLY A 236 -2.58 -21.76 -11.37
C GLY A 236 -1.32 -21.71 -12.24
N ILE A 237 -0.41 -22.68 -12.10
CA ILE A 237 0.82 -22.77 -12.87
C ILE A 237 0.53 -23.46 -14.20
N GLU A 238 0.83 -22.79 -15.30
CA GLU A 238 0.70 -23.36 -16.64
C GLU A 238 1.74 -24.46 -16.88
N PHE A 239 1.30 -25.61 -17.37
CA PHE A 239 2.19 -26.72 -17.73
C PHE A 239 1.56 -27.59 -18.83
N GLU A 240 2.40 -28.25 -19.63
CA GLU A 240 1.99 -29.29 -20.57
C GLU A 240 1.84 -30.65 -19.83
N ASP A 241 0.65 -31.24 -19.77
CA ASP A 241 0.41 -32.59 -19.22
C ASP A 241 0.52 -33.64 -20.34
N GLU A 242 1.74 -34.15 -20.56
CA GLU A 242 2.00 -35.17 -21.56
C GLU A 242 1.66 -36.58 -21.01
N ARG A 243 0.61 -37.18 -21.56
CA ARG A 243 0.15 -38.51 -21.15
C ARG A 243 0.60 -39.58 -22.14
N ILE A 244 1.53 -40.43 -21.72
CA ILE A 244 2.11 -41.49 -22.56
C ILE A 244 1.44 -42.87 -22.30
N PRO A 245 1.14 -43.67 -23.33
CA PRO A 245 0.68 -45.04 -23.17
C PRO A 245 1.66 -45.91 -22.37
N PHE A 246 1.15 -46.88 -21.61
CA PHE A 246 2.00 -47.81 -20.82
C PHE A 246 3.03 -48.57 -21.67
N GLU A 247 2.70 -48.87 -22.93
CA GLU A 247 3.57 -49.56 -23.89
C GLU A 247 4.75 -48.71 -24.39
N ASP A 248 4.68 -47.39 -24.26
CA ASP A 248 5.73 -46.46 -24.69
C ASP A 248 6.72 -46.12 -23.56
N VAL A 249 6.37 -46.40 -22.30
CA VAL A 249 7.23 -46.17 -21.14
C VAL A 249 8.62 -46.83 -21.29
N PRO A 250 8.74 -48.11 -21.72
CA PRO A 250 10.06 -48.74 -21.90
C PRO A 250 10.89 -48.11 -23.02
N LYS A 251 10.27 -47.43 -23.99
CA LYS A 251 10.96 -46.79 -25.11
C LYS A 251 11.60 -45.46 -24.71
N MET A 252 10.94 -44.72 -23.83
CA MET A 252 11.43 -43.42 -23.33
C MET A 252 12.35 -43.55 -22.13
N SER A 253 12.07 -44.51 -21.24
CA SER A 253 12.79 -44.72 -19.97
C SER A 253 14.32 -44.66 -20.10
N PRO A 254 15.00 -45.31 -21.06
CA PRO A 254 16.47 -45.26 -21.16
C PRO A 254 17.07 -43.86 -21.40
N ALA A 255 16.28 -42.90 -21.89
CA ALA A 255 16.69 -41.51 -22.14
C ALA A 255 16.34 -40.57 -20.98
N LEU A 256 15.62 -41.05 -19.96
CA LEU A 256 15.15 -40.25 -18.82
C LEU A 256 16.10 -40.38 -17.62
N PRO A 257 16.21 -39.34 -16.78
CA PRO A 257 16.94 -39.44 -15.52
C PRO A 257 16.45 -40.61 -14.66
N PHE A 258 17.40 -41.45 -14.23
CA PHE A 258 17.17 -42.68 -13.45
C PHE A 258 16.22 -43.71 -14.09
N ASN A 259 15.97 -43.62 -15.40
CA ASN A 259 15.13 -44.54 -16.15
C ASN A 259 13.68 -44.66 -15.64
N GLN A 260 13.11 -43.58 -15.09
CA GLN A 260 11.81 -43.61 -14.41
C GLN A 260 10.89 -42.46 -14.83
N ILE A 261 9.58 -42.65 -14.58
CA ILE A 261 8.54 -41.62 -14.68
C ILE A 261 7.81 -41.52 -13.31
N PRO A 262 7.21 -40.37 -12.95
CA PRO A 262 7.07 -39.13 -13.72
C PRO A 262 8.39 -38.37 -13.89
N VAL A 263 8.45 -37.59 -14.97
CA VAL A 263 9.47 -36.55 -15.18
C VAL A 263 8.78 -35.20 -15.40
N LEU A 264 9.45 -34.14 -14.97
CA LEU A 264 9.05 -32.76 -15.23
C LEU A 264 10.18 -32.10 -16.04
N GLU A 265 9.86 -31.57 -17.22
CA GLU A 265 10.75 -30.67 -17.94
C GLU A 265 10.54 -29.25 -17.43
N VAL A 266 11.62 -28.57 -17.03
CA VAL A 266 11.65 -27.18 -16.54
C VAL A 266 12.58 -26.39 -17.45
N ASP A 267 12.03 -25.54 -18.31
CA ASP A 267 12.79 -24.74 -19.28
C ASP A 267 13.76 -25.58 -20.15
N GLY A 268 13.34 -26.81 -20.51
CA GLY A 268 14.14 -27.76 -21.30
C GLY A 268 15.00 -28.73 -20.47
N GLU A 269 15.12 -28.53 -19.16
CA GLU A 269 15.81 -29.47 -18.26
C GLU A 269 14.85 -30.53 -17.74
N VAL A 270 15.14 -31.80 -18.02
CA VAL A 270 14.33 -32.93 -17.53
C VAL A 270 14.77 -33.32 -16.12
N VAL A 271 13.87 -33.16 -15.13
CA VAL A 271 14.03 -33.62 -13.75
C VAL A 271 13.10 -34.80 -13.44
N SER A 272 13.44 -35.60 -12.44
CA SER A 272 12.73 -36.83 -12.06
C SER A 272 12.55 -36.93 -10.54
N GLN A 273 12.03 -38.06 -10.05
CA GLN A 273 11.64 -38.32 -8.67
C GLN A 273 10.34 -37.61 -8.27
N SER A 274 9.24 -38.37 -8.19
CA SER A 274 7.90 -37.81 -7.96
C SER A 274 7.78 -36.91 -6.74
N MET A 275 8.46 -37.24 -5.63
CA MET A 275 8.41 -36.40 -4.42
C MET A 275 9.24 -35.13 -4.55
N ALA A 276 10.37 -35.15 -5.28
CA ALA A 276 11.15 -33.95 -5.56
C ALA A 276 10.38 -33.00 -6.49
N ILE A 277 9.78 -33.56 -7.55
CA ILE A 277 8.91 -32.81 -8.45
C ILE A 277 7.72 -32.22 -7.68
N LEU A 278 7.10 -32.99 -6.78
CA LEU A 278 5.97 -32.51 -5.97
C LEU A 278 6.36 -31.37 -5.04
N ARG A 279 7.55 -31.41 -4.40
CA ARG A 279 8.04 -30.27 -3.61
C ARG A 279 8.28 -29.04 -4.45
N TYR A 280 8.85 -29.22 -5.65
CA TYR A 280 9.10 -28.12 -6.57
C TYR A 280 7.78 -27.49 -7.05
N ALA A 281 6.85 -28.32 -7.55
CA ALA A 281 5.50 -27.89 -7.91
C ALA A 281 4.76 -27.25 -6.74
N GLY A 282 4.88 -27.83 -5.53
CA GLY A 282 4.34 -27.29 -4.29
C GLY A 282 4.92 -25.93 -3.92
N SER A 283 6.23 -25.72 -4.13
CA SER A 283 6.88 -24.44 -3.87
C SER A 283 6.45 -23.37 -4.88
N LEU A 284 6.30 -23.74 -6.17
CA LEU A 284 5.77 -22.84 -7.20
C LEU A 284 4.30 -22.46 -6.95
N SER A 285 3.53 -23.35 -6.33
CA SER A 285 2.09 -23.19 -6.07
C SER A 285 1.74 -22.71 -4.66
N ASP A 286 2.74 -22.40 -3.84
CA ASP A 286 2.59 -22.05 -2.41
C ASP A 286 1.88 -23.13 -1.57
N LEU A 287 1.97 -24.40 -1.98
CA LEU A 287 1.45 -25.58 -1.27
C LEU A 287 2.54 -26.37 -0.54
N TYR A 288 3.79 -25.88 -0.57
CA TYR A 288 4.89 -26.43 0.20
C TYR A 288 5.45 -25.35 1.15
N PRO A 289 5.50 -25.60 2.48
CA PRO A 289 5.99 -24.60 3.44
C PRO A 289 7.48 -24.29 3.22
N THR A 290 7.81 -23.07 2.81
CA THR A 290 9.20 -22.62 2.60
C THR A 290 9.77 -21.82 3.77
N THR A 291 8.90 -21.22 4.60
CA THR A 291 9.29 -20.32 5.71
C THR A 291 9.18 -20.96 7.09
N ASN A 292 8.49 -22.10 7.23
CA ASN A 292 8.33 -22.82 8.49
C ASN A 292 8.93 -24.23 8.39
N ALA A 293 10.16 -24.37 8.88
CA ALA A 293 10.92 -25.61 8.81
C ALA A 293 10.25 -26.81 9.52
N LEU A 294 9.51 -26.58 10.62
CA LEU A 294 8.82 -27.66 11.32
C LEU A 294 7.60 -28.15 10.53
N THR A 295 6.84 -27.24 9.92
CA THR A 295 5.72 -27.61 9.05
C THR A 295 6.21 -28.32 7.80
N ALA A 296 7.29 -27.82 7.17
CA ALA A 296 7.94 -28.48 6.03
C ALA A 296 8.38 -29.91 6.37
N HIS A 297 9.01 -30.08 7.54
CA HIS A 297 9.42 -31.41 8.01
C HIS A 297 8.23 -32.36 8.21
N ARG A 298 7.11 -31.88 8.76
CA ARG A 298 5.89 -32.68 8.94
C ARG A 298 5.23 -33.05 7.61
N VAL A 299 5.28 -32.15 6.62
CA VAL A 299 4.85 -32.45 5.24
C VAL A 299 5.72 -33.56 4.67
N ASP A 300 7.04 -33.44 4.79
CA ASP A 300 7.99 -34.45 4.33
C ASP A 300 7.79 -35.82 5.00
N GLU A 301 7.48 -35.84 6.30
CA GLU A 301 7.18 -37.07 7.04
C GLU A 301 6.02 -37.85 6.40
N ILE A 302 4.93 -37.15 6.01
CA ILE A 302 3.79 -37.75 5.32
C ILE A 302 4.19 -38.22 3.91
N LEU A 303 4.93 -37.41 3.15
CA LEU A 303 5.37 -37.78 1.80
C LEU A 303 6.25 -39.04 1.82
N SER A 304 7.17 -39.13 2.79
CA SER A 304 8.05 -40.29 2.98
C SER A 304 7.28 -41.57 3.29
N LEU A 305 6.26 -41.52 4.16
CA LEU A 305 5.42 -42.68 4.47
C LEU A 305 4.77 -43.28 3.21
N PHE A 306 4.30 -42.42 2.30
CA PHE A 306 3.68 -42.88 1.06
C PHE A 306 4.68 -43.40 0.05
N ASP A 307 5.86 -42.79 -0.06
CA ASP A 307 6.91 -43.30 -0.94
C ASP A 307 7.39 -44.69 -0.48
N GLU A 308 7.48 -44.94 0.82
CA GLU A 308 7.76 -46.28 1.38
C GLU A 308 6.66 -47.29 1.02
N MET A 309 5.38 -46.92 1.16
CA MET A 309 4.25 -47.77 0.80
C MET A 309 4.28 -48.17 -0.68
N PHE A 310 4.43 -47.19 -1.58
CA PHE A 310 4.50 -47.43 -3.03
C PHE A 310 5.82 -48.08 -3.47
N GLY A 311 6.89 -47.90 -2.68
CA GLY A 311 8.21 -48.47 -2.89
C GLY A 311 8.37 -49.90 -2.37
N SER A 312 7.41 -50.40 -1.59
CA SER A 312 7.46 -51.77 -1.06
C SER A 312 7.56 -52.83 -2.17
N PRO A 313 8.31 -53.94 -1.96
CA PRO A 313 8.48 -54.99 -2.96
C PRO A 313 7.14 -55.53 -3.49
N ASP A 314 6.17 -55.73 -2.60
CA ASP A 314 4.85 -56.29 -2.94
C ASP A 314 4.03 -55.31 -3.79
N TRP A 315 4.08 -54.01 -3.48
CA TRP A 315 3.39 -52.99 -4.28
C TRP A 315 4.01 -52.86 -5.68
N ARG A 316 5.35 -52.91 -5.77
CA ARG A 316 6.07 -52.91 -7.04
C ARG A 316 5.79 -54.18 -7.85
N ALA A 317 5.70 -55.34 -7.20
CA ALA A 317 5.32 -56.60 -7.83
C ALA A 317 3.89 -56.54 -8.40
N SER A 318 2.93 -56.06 -7.60
CA SER A 318 1.53 -55.85 -8.04
C SER A 318 1.44 -54.97 -9.29
N SER A 319 2.24 -53.91 -9.35
CA SER A 319 2.20 -52.93 -10.45
C SER A 319 2.83 -53.45 -11.75
N LYS A 320 3.72 -54.43 -11.68
CA LYS A 320 4.41 -55.03 -12.84
C LYS A 320 3.81 -56.35 -13.30
N GLU A 321 3.02 -57.02 -12.46
CA GLU A 321 2.42 -58.32 -12.75
C GLU A 321 1.37 -58.17 -13.85
N GLN A 322 1.49 -58.92 -14.96
CA GLN A 322 0.56 -58.88 -16.09
C GLN A 322 -0.58 -59.89 -15.96
N ASP A 323 -0.36 -60.98 -15.22
CA ASP A 323 -1.35 -61.99 -14.94
C ASP A 323 -2.41 -61.45 -13.96
N SER A 324 -3.67 -61.41 -14.39
CA SER A 324 -4.77 -60.83 -13.61
C SER A 324 -5.02 -61.56 -12.29
N ASP A 325 -4.84 -62.88 -12.27
CA ASP A 325 -5.12 -63.71 -11.10
C ASP A 325 -3.99 -63.56 -10.07
N LYS A 326 -2.74 -63.54 -10.52
CA LYS A 326 -1.59 -63.24 -9.64
C LYS A 326 -1.66 -61.81 -9.10
N ARG A 327 -2.02 -60.84 -9.94
CA ARG A 327 -2.19 -59.45 -9.51
C ARG A 327 -3.30 -59.32 -8.48
N LEU A 328 -4.39 -60.07 -8.64
CA LEU A 328 -5.49 -60.14 -7.67
C LEU A 328 -5.00 -60.70 -6.32
N GLU A 329 -4.25 -61.81 -6.32
CA GLU A 329 -3.72 -62.40 -5.09
C GLU A 329 -2.74 -61.47 -4.36
N ILE A 330 -1.84 -60.80 -5.08
CA ILE A 330 -0.95 -59.78 -4.49
C ILE A 330 -1.77 -58.62 -3.92
N SER A 331 -2.82 -58.18 -4.62
CA SER A 331 -3.68 -57.07 -4.15
C SER A 331 -4.45 -57.44 -2.87
N LYS A 332 -4.93 -58.69 -2.76
CA LYS A 332 -5.54 -59.21 -1.52
C LYS A 332 -4.53 -59.26 -0.37
N ALA A 333 -3.29 -59.67 -0.63
CA ALA A 333 -2.23 -59.71 0.38
C ALA A 333 -1.89 -58.30 0.89
N LEU A 334 -1.76 -57.32 -0.03
CA LEU A 334 -1.57 -55.91 0.32
C LEU A 334 -2.74 -55.37 1.16
N ALA A 335 -3.98 -55.70 0.79
CA ALA A 335 -5.18 -55.28 1.51
C ALA A 335 -5.30 -55.88 2.92
N LYS A 336 -4.64 -57.02 3.17
CA LYS A 336 -4.66 -57.70 4.47
C LYS A 336 -3.63 -57.15 5.46
N ASP A 337 -2.51 -56.60 4.98
CA ASP A 337 -1.38 -56.22 5.84
C ASP A 337 -0.79 -54.85 5.49
N ALA A 338 -0.06 -54.75 4.37
CA ALA A 338 0.74 -53.57 4.05
C ALA A 338 -0.08 -52.26 3.98
N ILE A 339 -1.27 -52.31 3.37
CA ILE A 339 -2.15 -51.13 3.27
C ILE A 339 -2.71 -50.74 4.64
N PRO A 340 -3.41 -51.63 5.39
CA PRO A 340 -3.88 -51.30 6.73
C PRO A 340 -2.78 -50.76 7.65
N LYS A 341 -1.57 -51.34 7.58
CA LYS A 341 -0.42 -50.90 8.39
C LYS A 341 0.00 -49.47 8.06
N ALA A 342 0.17 -49.13 6.78
CA ALA A 342 0.55 -47.78 6.37
C ALA A 342 -0.52 -46.74 6.72
N ILE A 343 -1.80 -47.05 6.46
CA ILE A 343 -2.92 -46.15 6.75
C ILE A 343 -3.12 -45.98 8.27
N SER A 344 -2.88 -47.02 9.08
CA SER A 344 -2.90 -46.91 10.55
C SER A 344 -1.82 -45.98 11.10
N LEU A 345 -0.61 -46.01 10.52
CA LEU A 345 0.46 -45.09 10.90
C LEU A 345 0.13 -43.65 10.53
N LEU A 346 -0.41 -43.44 9.32
CA LEU A 346 -0.89 -42.13 8.87
C LEU A 346 -2.01 -41.61 9.78
N GLU A 347 -3.01 -42.43 10.08
CA GLU A 347 -4.13 -42.06 10.96
C GLU A 347 -3.64 -41.57 12.31
N LYS A 348 -2.71 -42.31 12.93
CA LYS A 348 -2.10 -41.90 14.20
C LYS A 348 -1.39 -40.55 14.05
N ARG A 349 -0.64 -40.35 12.97
CA ARG A 349 0.13 -39.13 12.78
C ARG A 349 -0.77 -37.90 12.52
N LEU A 350 -1.83 -38.07 11.74
CA LEU A 350 -2.84 -37.04 11.52
C LEU A 350 -3.59 -36.68 12.81
N ALA A 351 -3.82 -37.66 13.70
CA ALA A 351 -4.39 -37.41 15.02
C ALA A 351 -3.41 -36.61 15.91
N ASP A 352 -2.12 -36.94 15.91
CA ASP A 352 -1.09 -36.21 16.66
C ASP A 352 -0.95 -34.75 16.20
N PHE A 353 -1.09 -34.50 14.89
CA PHE A 353 -1.04 -33.14 14.34
C PHE A 353 -2.28 -32.31 14.70
N ASN A 354 -3.42 -32.95 14.95
CA ASN A 354 -4.67 -32.33 15.39
C ASN A 354 -5.01 -31.04 14.62
N SER A 355 -5.02 -31.14 13.30
CA SER A 355 -5.18 -30.02 12.36
C SER A 355 -6.39 -30.27 11.45
N GLN A 356 -6.93 -29.22 10.83
CA GLN A 356 -7.97 -29.34 9.81
C GLN A 356 -7.47 -30.05 8.55
N TYR A 357 -6.21 -29.81 8.17
CA TYR A 357 -5.51 -30.40 7.02
C TYR A 357 -4.62 -31.57 7.48
N ALA A 358 -3.75 -32.05 6.60
CA ALA A 358 -2.74 -33.04 6.91
C ALA A 358 -1.72 -32.47 7.88
N VAL A 359 -1.31 -31.21 7.68
CA VAL A 359 -0.38 -30.48 8.55
C VAL A 359 -0.78 -29.00 8.59
N GLY A 360 -0.87 -28.39 9.77
CA GLY A 360 -1.04 -26.94 9.91
C GLY A 360 -2.45 -26.43 9.63
N GLU A 361 -2.62 -25.14 9.34
CA GLU A 361 -3.94 -24.53 9.11
C GLU A 361 -4.30 -24.41 7.62
N ASP A 362 -3.36 -24.71 6.72
CA ASP A 362 -3.49 -24.49 5.28
C ASP A 362 -3.33 -25.80 4.49
N LEU A 363 -3.86 -25.82 3.26
CA LEU A 363 -3.69 -26.93 2.32
C LEU A 363 -2.22 -27.06 1.91
N THR A 364 -1.69 -28.28 1.93
CA THR A 364 -0.31 -28.55 1.49
C THR A 364 -0.24 -29.71 0.50
N VAL A 365 0.94 -29.95 -0.09
CA VAL A 365 1.20 -31.15 -0.88
C VAL A 365 1.04 -32.46 -0.10
N ALA A 366 1.08 -32.43 1.24
CA ALA A 366 0.77 -33.61 2.06
C ALA A 366 -0.71 -33.99 1.91
N ASP A 367 -1.62 -33.01 1.94
CA ASP A 367 -3.05 -33.21 1.72
C ASP A 367 -3.34 -33.81 0.34
N LEU A 368 -2.71 -33.25 -0.71
CA LEU A 368 -2.86 -33.73 -2.09
C LEU A 368 -2.39 -35.18 -2.24
N THR A 369 -1.37 -35.56 -1.48
CA THR A 369 -0.85 -36.93 -1.46
C THR A 369 -1.81 -37.88 -0.75
N VAL A 370 -2.32 -37.50 0.44
CA VAL A 370 -3.37 -38.28 1.15
C VAL A 370 -4.60 -38.44 0.26
N TYR A 371 -5.05 -37.36 -0.38
CA TYR A 371 -6.20 -37.36 -1.28
C TYR A 371 -6.02 -38.36 -2.42
N THR A 372 -4.87 -38.31 -3.11
CA THR A 372 -4.56 -39.20 -4.23
C THR A 372 -4.50 -40.66 -3.79
N VAL A 373 -3.93 -40.95 -2.61
CA VAL A 373 -3.82 -42.31 -2.10
C VAL A 373 -5.19 -42.89 -1.80
N VAL A 374 -6.04 -42.14 -1.09
CA VAL A 374 -7.41 -42.57 -0.79
C VAL A 374 -8.18 -42.78 -2.09
N LEU A 375 -8.13 -41.82 -3.03
CA LEU A 375 -8.77 -41.94 -4.34
C LEU A 375 -8.36 -43.23 -5.07
N ASN A 376 -7.06 -43.56 -5.08
CA ASN A 376 -6.55 -44.77 -5.72
C ASN A 376 -7.04 -46.04 -5.01
N LEU A 377 -7.00 -46.08 -3.67
CA LEU A 377 -7.44 -47.24 -2.89
C LEU A 377 -8.94 -47.49 -3.00
N THR A 378 -9.75 -46.43 -3.11
CA THR A 378 -11.21 -46.51 -3.20
C THR A 378 -11.72 -46.59 -4.64
N SER A 379 -10.84 -46.57 -5.64
CA SER A 379 -11.19 -46.58 -7.08
C SER A 379 -11.84 -47.88 -7.59
N GLY A 380 -11.98 -48.90 -6.74
CA GLY A 380 -12.52 -50.21 -7.13
C GLY A 380 -11.48 -51.17 -7.71
N LYS A 381 -10.20 -51.03 -7.35
CA LYS A 381 -9.13 -51.94 -7.79
C LYS A 381 -9.41 -53.38 -7.32
N PRO A 382 -9.38 -54.39 -8.21
CA PRO A 382 -9.63 -55.79 -7.84
C PRO A 382 -8.73 -56.26 -6.69
N GLY A 383 -9.35 -56.85 -5.65
CA GLY A 383 -8.65 -57.37 -4.47
C GLY A 383 -8.44 -56.35 -3.34
N ILE A 384 -8.72 -55.06 -3.55
CA ILE A 384 -8.70 -54.03 -2.52
C ILE A 384 -10.14 -53.56 -2.28
N PRO A 385 -10.69 -53.72 -1.06
CA PRO A 385 -12.02 -53.21 -0.75
C PRO A 385 -12.08 -51.69 -0.92
N SER A 386 -13.11 -51.18 -1.60
CA SER A 386 -13.31 -49.73 -1.74
C SER A 386 -13.56 -49.02 -0.39
N THR A 387 -13.85 -49.78 0.66
CA THR A 387 -14.07 -49.33 2.04
C THR A 387 -12.82 -49.46 2.92
N ILE A 388 -11.65 -49.80 2.34
CA ILE A 388 -10.43 -50.09 3.11
C ILE A 388 -9.96 -48.91 3.99
N THR A 389 -10.35 -47.68 3.63
CA THR A 389 -10.01 -46.47 4.38
C THR A 389 -11.13 -45.98 5.31
N ASP A 390 -12.31 -46.60 5.30
CA ASP A 390 -13.46 -46.18 6.13
C ASP A 390 -13.18 -46.19 7.65
N PRO A 391 -12.38 -47.14 8.20
CA PRO A 391 -12.07 -47.15 9.63
C PRO A 391 -11.18 -46.00 10.13
N TYR A 392 -10.68 -45.13 9.25
CA TYR A 392 -9.64 -44.13 9.56
C TYR A 392 -10.19 -42.69 9.43
N PRO A 393 -10.83 -42.15 10.48
CA PRO A 393 -11.56 -40.89 10.38
C PRO A 393 -10.68 -39.67 10.09
N ASN A 394 -9.42 -39.62 10.55
CA ASN A 394 -8.55 -38.49 10.23
C ASN A 394 -8.06 -38.53 8.78
N VAL A 395 -7.80 -39.72 8.25
CA VAL A 395 -7.53 -39.89 6.81
C VAL A 395 -8.72 -39.45 5.97
N GLN A 396 -9.94 -39.84 6.36
CA GLN A 396 -11.18 -39.41 5.69
C GLN A 396 -11.39 -37.90 5.79
N ARG A 397 -11.08 -37.29 6.94
CA ARG A 397 -11.13 -35.83 7.14
C ARG A 397 -10.26 -35.12 6.11
N VAL A 398 -8.98 -35.47 6.00
CA VAL A 398 -8.04 -34.86 5.05
C VAL A 398 -8.50 -35.07 3.61
N PHE A 399 -8.90 -36.29 3.25
CA PHE A 399 -9.44 -36.59 1.91
C PHE A 399 -10.62 -35.68 1.57
N ASN A 400 -11.57 -35.53 2.51
CA ASN A 400 -12.75 -34.71 2.29
C ASN A 400 -12.42 -33.22 2.20
N GLN A 401 -11.41 -32.71 2.92
CA GLN A 401 -10.97 -31.31 2.79
C GLN A 401 -10.46 -30.99 1.39
N VAL A 402 -9.60 -31.86 0.82
CA VAL A 402 -9.12 -31.66 -0.57
C VAL A 402 -10.26 -31.83 -1.56
N LYS A 403 -11.12 -32.83 -1.36
CA LYS A 403 -12.29 -33.10 -2.20
C LYS A 403 -13.24 -31.90 -2.31
N VAL A 404 -13.33 -31.06 -1.26
CA VAL A 404 -14.19 -29.87 -1.24
C VAL A 404 -13.47 -28.57 -1.63
N HIS A 405 -12.16 -28.61 -1.91
CA HIS A 405 -11.37 -27.41 -2.18
C HIS A 405 -11.89 -26.66 -3.42
N PRO A 406 -12.01 -25.31 -3.43
CA PRO A 406 -12.63 -24.57 -4.54
C PRO A 406 -11.98 -24.83 -5.89
N LYS A 407 -10.66 -24.94 -6.02
CA LYS A 407 -10.05 -25.30 -7.32
C LYS A 407 -10.25 -26.78 -7.69
N VAL A 408 -10.59 -27.63 -6.72
CA VAL A 408 -10.97 -29.03 -6.93
C VAL A 408 -12.49 -29.16 -7.17
N VAL A 409 -13.31 -28.17 -6.76
CA VAL A 409 -14.80 -28.21 -6.75
C VAL A 409 -15.51 -27.17 -7.64
N LEU A 410 -14.93 -26.00 -7.94
CA LEU A 410 -15.50 -24.96 -8.81
C LEU A 410 -16.02 -25.62 -10.10
N GLN A 411 -17.32 -25.61 -10.43
CA GLN A 411 -18.42 -24.67 -10.19
C GLN A 411 -18.97 -24.44 -8.74
N PRO A 412 -19.59 -23.27 -8.42
CA PRO A 412 -18.95 -22.25 -7.55
C PRO A 412 -19.67 -21.77 -6.26
N GLN A 413 -18.92 -20.93 -5.50
CA GLN A 413 -19.24 -19.89 -4.46
C GLN A 413 -19.40 -20.36 -2.98
N THR A 414 -18.98 -19.65 -1.90
CA THR A 414 -18.75 -18.21 -1.63
C THR A 414 -17.95 -17.97 -0.32
N VAL A 415 -17.01 -17.01 -0.34
CA VAL A 415 -16.61 -15.95 0.63
C VAL A 415 -16.55 -16.20 2.16
N VAL A 416 -15.41 -15.81 2.78
CA VAL A 416 -15.36 -15.07 4.06
C VAL A 416 -14.27 -13.97 4.04
N ILE A 417 -14.62 -12.88 4.73
CA ILE A 417 -14.10 -11.51 4.86
C ILE A 417 -12.68 -11.40 5.46
N ALA A 418 -11.86 -10.52 4.90
CA ALA A 418 -10.60 -10.01 5.48
C ALA A 418 -10.81 -8.63 6.14
N MET A 419 -10.06 -8.34 7.20
CA MET A 419 -9.83 -6.96 7.67
C MET A 419 -8.32 -6.73 7.75
N SER A 420 -7.83 -5.70 7.06
CA SER A 420 -6.41 -5.33 6.94
C SER A 420 -6.23 -3.81 7.06
N GLY A 421 -5.11 -3.37 7.65
CA GLY A 421 -4.68 -1.96 7.72
C GLY A 421 -4.58 -1.40 9.14
N PHE A 422 -3.70 -0.39 9.35
CA PHE A 422 -3.78 0.45 10.55
C PHE A 422 -5.15 1.16 10.54
N PRO A 423 -5.81 1.32 11.70
CA PRO A 423 -7.07 2.05 11.78
C PRO A 423 -6.85 3.52 11.37
N ASN A 424 -7.90 4.19 10.91
CA ASN A 424 -7.84 5.61 10.61
C ASN A 424 -7.66 6.40 11.92
N ILE A 425 -6.47 6.97 12.14
CA ILE A 425 -6.12 7.69 13.36
C ILE A 425 -6.01 9.19 13.08
N LYS A 426 -6.76 10.01 13.83
CA LYS A 426 -6.65 11.48 13.83
C LYS A 426 -6.52 12.03 15.24
N LEU A 427 -5.42 12.73 15.52
CA LEU A 427 -5.15 13.37 16.81
C LEU A 427 -5.45 14.88 16.68
N THR A 428 -6.46 15.37 17.40
CA THR A 428 -6.83 16.80 17.38
C THR A 428 -6.39 17.51 18.65
N TYR A 429 -5.56 18.56 18.50
CA TYR A 429 -5.10 19.40 19.61
C TYR A 429 -4.63 20.78 19.12
N PHE A 430 -4.25 21.67 20.04
CA PHE A 430 -3.63 22.96 19.69
C PHE A 430 -2.29 22.79 18.96
N ALA A 431 -1.87 23.83 18.24
CA ALA A 431 -0.54 23.88 17.61
C ALA A 431 0.60 23.90 18.65
N ALA A 432 0.34 24.41 19.85
CA ALA A 432 1.26 24.26 20.98
C ALA A 432 1.42 22.78 21.37
N ALA A 433 2.63 22.39 21.77
CA ALA A 433 2.96 21.01 22.18
C ALA A 433 1.96 20.47 23.22
N GLY A 434 1.91 21.09 24.40
CA GLY A 434 0.96 20.79 25.48
C GLY A 434 0.74 19.30 25.73
N ARG A 435 -0.52 18.91 25.97
CA ARG A 435 -0.92 17.54 26.37
C ARG A 435 -0.90 16.49 25.24
N ALA A 436 -0.61 16.89 24.00
CA ALA A 436 -0.64 16.01 22.82
C ALA A 436 0.75 15.68 22.24
N GLU A 437 1.80 16.40 22.65
CA GLU A 437 3.12 16.29 22.04
C GLU A 437 3.72 14.90 22.17
N ALA A 438 3.57 14.28 23.34
CA ALA A 438 4.14 12.97 23.58
C ALA A 438 3.47 11.89 22.71
N GLN A 439 2.17 12.01 22.45
CA GLN A 439 1.40 11.11 21.61
C GLN A 439 1.76 11.28 20.13
N ARG A 440 1.92 12.53 19.66
CA ARG A 440 2.43 12.83 18.30
C ARG A 440 3.78 12.15 18.07
N LEU A 441 4.71 12.33 19.00
CA LEU A 441 6.04 11.71 18.96
C LEU A 441 5.95 10.18 18.96
N VAL A 442 5.07 9.59 19.77
CA VAL A 442 4.92 8.12 19.84
C VAL A 442 4.38 7.55 18.53
N PHE A 443 3.39 8.18 17.88
CA PHE A 443 2.92 7.75 16.56
C PHE A 443 4.04 7.87 15.51
N TYR A 444 4.72 9.02 15.49
CA TYR A 444 5.79 9.28 14.54
C TYR A 444 6.98 8.32 14.69
N LEU A 445 7.44 8.08 15.93
CA LEU A 445 8.52 7.15 16.24
C LEU A 445 8.17 5.73 15.77
N GLY A 446 6.93 5.29 16.00
CA GLY A 446 6.41 4.00 15.57
C GLY A 446 6.19 3.83 14.07
N GLY A 447 6.27 4.92 13.29
CA GLY A 447 5.88 4.88 11.88
C GLY A 447 4.39 4.63 11.67
N VAL A 448 3.56 4.96 12.67
CA VAL A 448 2.10 4.82 12.59
C VAL A 448 1.55 6.03 11.84
N PRO A 449 0.88 5.84 10.68
CA PRO A 449 0.23 6.95 9.98
C PRO A 449 -0.87 7.55 10.87
N PHE A 450 -0.87 8.87 11.01
CA PHE A 450 -1.93 9.60 11.72
C PHE A 450 -2.11 11.00 11.15
N GLU A 451 -3.32 11.55 11.24
CA GLU A 451 -3.60 12.96 10.97
C GLU A 451 -3.34 13.80 12.24
N ASP A 452 -2.40 14.75 12.18
CA ASP A 452 -2.17 15.75 13.25
C ASP A 452 -3.04 16.99 13.00
N LYS A 453 -4.29 16.94 13.47
CA LYS A 453 -5.25 18.04 13.29
C LYS A 453 -5.00 19.14 14.31
N ARG A 454 -4.40 20.23 13.86
CA ARG A 454 -4.09 21.40 14.70
C ARG A 454 -5.20 22.43 14.65
N ILE A 455 -5.70 22.82 15.82
CA ILE A 455 -6.79 23.80 15.96
C ILE A 455 -6.35 25.05 16.72
N ASN A 456 -7.02 26.17 16.45
CA ASN A 456 -6.92 27.40 17.24
C ASN A 456 -8.02 27.49 18.32
N HIS A 457 -7.98 28.52 19.16
CA HIS A 457 -8.96 28.70 20.25
C HIS A 457 -10.40 28.93 19.74
N GLN A 458 -10.58 29.58 18.60
CA GLN A 458 -11.91 29.81 18.00
C GLN A 458 -12.52 28.50 17.52
N GLN A 459 -11.74 27.68 16.82
CA GLN A 459 -12.12 26.33 16.37
C GLN A 459 -12.44 25.43 17.57
N PHE A 460 -11.60 25.44 18.62
CA PHE A 460 -11.89 24.71 19.85
C PHE A 460 -13.21 25.16 20.50
N THR A 461 -13.44 26.47 20.60
CA THR A 461 -14.68 27.02 21.18
C THR A 461 -15.91 26.58 20.39
N ALA A 462 -15.82 26.55 19.05
CA ALA A 462 -16.91 26.13 18.18
C ALA A 462 -17.25 24.64 18.31
N MET A 463 -16.27 23.78 18.61
CA MET A 463 -16.47 22.33 18.71
C MET A 463 -16.62 21.80 20.14
N LYS A 464 -16.37 22.62 21.17
CA LYS A 464 -16.28 22.18 22.57
C LYS A 464 -17.51 21.39 23.04
N GLU A 465 -18.71 21.90 22.77
CA GLU A 465 -19.97 21.29 23.21
C GLU A 465 -20.29 19.97 22.49
N SER A 466 -19.64 19.69 21.35
CA SER A 466 -19.80 18.41 20.63
C SER A 466 -18.81 17.33 21.08
N LEU A 467 -17.86 17.64 21.97
CA LEU A 467 -16.83 16.69 22.41
C LEU A 467 -17.32 15.85 23.60
N PRO A 468 -17.04 14.52 23.65
CA PRO A 468 -17.53 13.63 24.70
C PRO A 468 -17.26 14.09 26.13
N LEU A 469 -16.12 14.75 26.37
CA LEU A 469 -15.74 15.32 27.67
C LEU A 469 -15.43 16.83 27.61
N GLY A 470 -15.84 17.53 26.54
CA GLY A 470 -15.63 18.99 26.42
C GLY A 470 -14.17 19.46 26.40
N GLN A 471 -13.22 18.57 26.09
CA GLN A 471 -11.78 18.81 26.20
C GLN A 471 -10.99 18.20 25.04
N VAL A 472 -9.80 18.76 24.79
CA VAL A 472 -8.76 18.21 23.90
C VAL A 472 -7.49 17.89 24.73
N PRO A 473 -6.63 16.94 24.33
CA PRO A 473 -6.63 16.22 23.05
C PRO A 473 -7.74 15.19 22.92
N ILE A 474 -8.19 15.00 21.69
CA ILE A 474 -9.02 13.87 21.28
C ILE A 474 -8.30 13.04 20.24
N LEU A 475 -8.54 11.73 20.27
CA LEU A 475 -8.09 10.78 19.27
C LEU A 475 -9.32 10.19 18.62
N GLU A 476 -9.45 10.34 17.30
CA GLU A 476 -10.46 9.63 16.53
C GLU A 476 -9.81 8.37 15.95
N VAL A 477 -10.43 7.21 16.17
CA VAL A 477 -10.01 5.90 15.64
C VAL A 477 -11.21 5.30 14.91
N ASP A 478 -11.10 5.13 13.58
CA ASP A 478 -12.17 4.62 12.72
C ASP A 478 -13.52 5.34 12.92
N GLY A 479 -13.46 6.67 13.12
CA GLY A 479 -14.62 7.53 13.35
C GLY A 479 -15.12 7.59 14.80
N GLU A 480 -14.61 6.74 15.70
CA GLU A 480 -14.94 6.81 17.13
C GLU A 480 -14.02 7.78 17.87
N ILE A 481 -14.59 8.69 18.67
CA ILE A 481 -13.85 9.74 19.38
C ILE A 481 -13.50 9.30 20.80
N PHE A 482 -12.21 9.25 21.09
CA PHE A 482 -11.63 9.01 22.40
C PHE A 482 -11.03 10.29 22.98
N THR A 483 -11.10 10.42 24.29
CA THR A 483 -10.53 11.54 25.05
C THR A 483 -9.49 11.01 26.04
N GLN A 484 -8.85 11.89 26.81
CA GLN A 484 -7.83 11.59 27.83
C GLN A 484 -6.43 11.30 27.25
N SER A 485 -5.51 12.26 27.45
CA SER A 485 -4.13 12.24 26.94
C SER A 485 -3.39 10.93 27.26
N HIS A 486 -3.51 10.38 28.47
CA HIS A 486 -2.81 9.15 28.86
C HIS A 486 -3.47 7.87 28.33
N ALA A 487 -4.77 7.87 28.02
CA ALA A 487 -5.41 6.75 27.32
C ALA A 487 -4.93 6.70 25.87
N ILE A 488 -4.92 7.86 25.21
CA ILE A 488 -4.37 8.07 23.87
C ILE A 488 -2.90 7.66 23.82
N MET A 489 -2.09 8.06 24.82
CA MET A 489 -0.67 7.70 24.91
C MET A 489 -0.43 6.19 24.96
N ARG A 490 -1.25 5.44 25.71
CA ARG A 490 -1.15 3.99 25.75
C ARG A 490 -1.53 3.39 24.41
N TYR A 491 -2.66 3.81 23.83
CA TYR A 491 -3.09 3.36 22.51
C TYR A 491 -1.99 3.59 21.46
N ALA A 492 -1.45 4.82 21.38
CA ALA A 492 -0.34 5.18 20.51
C ALA A 492 0.86 4.25 20.74
N GLY A 493 1.23 4.00 22.00
CA GLY A 493 2.31 3.09 22.33
C GLY A 493 2.09 1.67 21.84
N ARG A 494 0.86 1.15 21.92
CA ARG A 494 0.53 -0.22 21.49
C ARG A 494 0.63 -0.36 19.98
N VAL A 495 0.03 0.56 19.23
CA VAL A 495 0.04 0.53 17.76
C VAL A 495 1.44 0.83 17.19
N SER A 496 2.23 1.64 17.88
CA SER A 496 3.62 1.97 17.50
C SER A 496 4.65 0.90 17.88
N GLY A 497 4.27 -0.14 18.63
CA GLY A 497 5.22 -1.11 19.18
C GLY A 497 6.17 -0.55 20.26
N LEU A 498 5.87 0.65 20.78
CA LEU A 498 6.62 1.36 21.84
C LEU A 498 6.01 1.14 23.24
N TYR A 499 5.13 0.15 23.35
CA TYR A 499 4.54 -0.34 24.60
C TYR A 499 4.66 -1.88 24.65
N PRO A 500 5.09 -2.48 25.76
CA PRO A 500 5.37 -3.92 25.86
C PRO A 500 4.09 -4.75 26.02
N ASN A 501 3.35 -4.94 24.92
CA ASN A 501 2.05 -5.62 24.89
C ASN A 501 2.08 -7.08 25.39
N SER A 502 3.16 -7.81 25.12
CA SER A 502 3.29 -9.24 25.46
C SER A 502 3.89 -9.48 26.85
N THR A 503 4.24 -8.42 27.59
CA THR A 503 4.91 -8.55 28.90
C THR A 503 4.22 -7.65 29.95
N PRO A 504 3.13 -8.13 30.59
CA PRO A 504 2.31 -7.33 31.51
C PRO A 504 3.08 -6.65 32.65
N TYR A 505 4.12 -7.30 33.16
CA TYR A 505 4.96 -6.74 34.23
C TYR A 505 5.74 -5.50 33.78
N LEU A 506 6.25 -5.47 32.53
CA LEU A 506 6.94 -4.31 31.98
C LEU A 506 5.94 -3.18 31.68
N ALA A 507 4.77 -3.53 31.17
CA ALA A 507 3.66 -2.60 30.93
C ALA A 507 3.23 -1.89 32.22
N LEU A 508 3.09 -2.64 33.33
CA LEU A 508 2.77 -2.08 34.64
C LEU A 508 3.81 -1.05 35.13
N LYS A 509 5.11 -1.33 34.94
CA LYS A 509 6.18 -0.39 35.32
C LYS A 509 6.12 0.92 34.53
N ILE A 510 5.78 0.83 33.25
CA ILE A 510 5.57 2.00 32.39
C ILE A 510 4.32 2.77 32.83
N ASP A 511 3.22 2.07 33.10
CA ASP A 511 1.96 2.70 33.49
C ASP A 511 2.05 3.42 34.85
N GLU A 512 2.84 2.88 35.79
CA GLU A 512 3.15 3.56 37.06
C GLU A 512 3.81 4.93 36.82
N LEU A 513 4.79 5.01 35.91
CA LEU A 513 5.43 6.27 35.54
C LEU A 513 4.49 7.23 34.82
N LEU A 514 3.72 6.74 33.84
CA LEU A 514 2.75 7.58 33.11
C LEU A 514 1.70 8.16 34.05
N HIS A 515 1.26 7.41 35.06
CA HIS A 515 0.30 7.90 36.04
C HIS A 515 0.91 8.95 36.97
N ALA A 516 2.13 8.73 37.46
CA ALA A 516 2.84 9.74 38.26
C ALA A 516 3.03 11.06 37.50
N MET A 517 3.26 11.00 36.18
CA MET A 517 3.35 12.20 35.34
C MET A 517 1.99 12.89 35.17
N ALA A 518 0.89 12.13 35.06
CA ALA A 518 -0.45 12.69 35.02
C ALA A 518 -0.77 13.53 36.28
N GLU A 519 -0.37 13.04 37.46
CA GLU A 519 -0.55 13.77 38.71
C GLU A 519 0.26 15.08 38.75
N VAL A 520 1.46 15.11 38.16
CA VAL A 520 2.25 16.34 38.00
C VAL A 520 1.51 17.33 37.12
N GLU A 521 1.00 16.90 35.96
CA GLU A 521 0.24 17.75 35.03
C GLU A 521 -1.03 18.32 35.67
N GLU A 522 -1.73 17.52 36.48
CA GLU A 522 -2.91 17.94 37.23
C GLU A 522 -2.58 19.03 38.24
N GLN A 523 -1.48 18.88 39.00
CA GLN A 523 -1.05 19.88 39.98
C GLN A 523 -0.53 21.17 39.32
N MET A 524 0.06 21.09 38.13
CA MET A 524 0.48 22.27 37.37
C MET A 524 -0.70 23.03 36.74
N GLY A 525 -1.78 22.30 36.39
CA GLY A 525 -2.96 22.78 35.66
C GLY A 525 -3.53 24.11 36.16
N PRO A 526 -3.86 24.25 37.46
CA PRO A 526 -4.42 25.48 38.01
C PRO A 526 -3.59 26.74 37.71
N SER A 527 -2.26 26.64 37.69
CA SER A 527 -1.39 27.80 37.43
C SER A 527 -1.45 28.32 35.98
N PHE A 528 -1.98 27.54 35.04
CA PHE A 528 -2.15 27.97 33.65
C PHE A 528 -3.40 28.81 33.44
N TYR A 529 -4.42 28.63 34.29
CA TYR A 529 -5.71 29.31 34.19
C TYR A 529 -5.86 30.48 35.17
N GLU A 530 -4.92 30.67 36.10
CA GLU A 530 -4.91 31.81 37.01
C GLU A 530 -4.66 33.12 36.26
N SER A 531 -5.56 34.09 36.40
CA SER A 531 -5.48 35.41 35.77
C SER A 531 -4.66 36.41 36.58
N ASP A 532 -4.62 36.27 37.91
CA ASP A 532 -3.88 37.13 38.82
C ASP A 532 -2.38 36.79 38.77
N ALA A 533 -1.55 37.78 38.41
CA ALA A 533 -0.12 37.57 38.18
C ALA A 533 0.64 37.17 39.46
N ASP A 534 0.29 37.73 40.62
CA ASP A 534 0.97 37.45 41.88
C ASP A 534 0.59 36.06 42.40
N LYS A 535 -0.70 35.69 42.30
CA LYS A 535 -1.14 34.32 42.64
C LYS A 535 -0.53 33.27 41.72
N LYS A 536 -0.53 33.51 40.40
CA LYS A 536 0.10 32.62 39.42
C LYS A 536 1.57 32.40 39.74
N LYS A 537 2.31 33.49 40.02
CA LYS A 537 3.71 33.43 40.42
C LYS A 537 3.90 32.60 41.69
N ALA A 538 3.14 32.88 42.75
CA ALA A 538 3.23 32.16 44.02
C ALA A 538 2.93 30.65 43.86
N MET A 539 1.91 30.28 43.07
CA MET A 539 1.58 28.88 42.76
C MET A 539 2.75 28.17 42.07
N ARG A 540 3.44 28.84 41.16
CA ARG A 540 4.54 28.25 40.39
C ARG A 540 5.84 28.18 41.16
N GLU A 541 6.10 29.16 42.02
CA GLU A 541 7.21 29.09 42.99
C GLU A 541 7.02 27.91 43.95
N GLU A 542 5.79 27.67 44.44
CA GLU A 542 5.46 26.50 45.25
C GLU A 542 5.65 25.19 44.46
N LEU A 543 5.12 25.10 43.23
CA LEU A 543 5.35 23.94 42.36
C LEU A 543 6.85 23.64 42.16
N ALA A 544 7.66 24.68 41.97
CA ALA A 544 9.10 24.56 41.79
C ALA A 544 9.84 24.15 43.07
N ALA A 545 9.38 24.61 44.24
CA ALA A 545 10.01 24.31 45.52
C ALA A 545 9.63 22.92 46.07
N THR A 546 8.40 22.46 45.83
CA THR A 546 7.87 21.26 46.50
C THR A 546 7.45 20.17 45.52
N THR A 547 6.44 20.42 44.68
CA THR A 547 5.82 19.41 43.81
C THR A 547 6.79 18.80 42.80
N LEU A 548 7.45 19.62 41.97
CA LEU A 548 8.32 19.14 40.90
C LEU A 548 9.53 18.36 41.47
N PRO A 549 10.26 18.84 42.50
CA PRO A 549 11.34 18.07 43.11
C PRO A 549 10.86 16.74 43.73
N ARG A 550 9.67 16.72 44.36
CA ARG A 550 9.10 15.50 44.94
C ARG A 550 8.89 14.43 43.88
N TYR A 551 8.19 14.77 42.80
CA TYR A 551 7.89 13.81 41.73
C TYR A 551 9.13 13.41 40.95
N ALA A 552 10.05 14.35 40.69
CA ALA A 552 11.31 14.04 40.03
C ALA A 552 12.12 12.97 40.79
N ARG A 553 12.18 13.08 42.13
CA ARG A 553 12.84 12.09 43.00
C ARG A 553 12.15 10.71 42.94
N LEU A 554 10.82 10.69 42.94
CA LEU A 554 10.04 9.43 42.91
C LEU A 554 10.20 8.72 41.55
N ILE A 555 10.15 9.47 40.45
CA ILE A 555 10.35 8.94 39.09
C ILE A 555 11.77 8.40 38.93
N GLU A 556 12.79 9.13 39.42
CA GLU A 556 14.18 8.67 39.48
C GLU A 556 14.34 7.31 40.16
N ALA A 557 13.79 7.17 41.37
CA ALA A 557 13.86 5.91 42.11
C ALA A 557 13.18 4.74 41.39
N ARG A 558 12.20 5.02 40.52
CA ARG A 558 11.56 4.01 39.65
C ARG A 558 12.42 3.68 38.43
N LEU A 559 12.97 4.69 37.75
CA LEU A 559 13.90 4.51 36.64
C LEU A 559 15.13 3.70 37.06
N GLU A 560 15.67 3.95 38.26
CA GLU A 560 16.82 3.22 38.79
C GLU A 560 16.57 1.72 38.94
N LYS A 561 15.34 1.34 39.28
CA LYS A 561 14.91 -0.07 39.35
C LYS A 561 14.61 -0.64 37.97
N MET A 562 14.05 0.17 37.07
CA MET A 562 13.71 -0.26 35.71
C MET A 562 14.96 -0.58 34.89
N GLN A 563 16.03 0.23 34.97
CA GLN A 563 17.29 -0.02 34.23
C GLN A 563 17.99 -1.35 34.61
N GLN A 564 17.62 -1.97 35.73
CA GLN A 564 18.14 -3.30 36.10
C GLN A 564 17.47 -4.44 35.32
N LEU A 565 16.37 -4.17 34.61
CA LEU A 565 15.67 -5.16 33.79
C LEU A 565 16.24 -5.16 32.36
N PRO A 566 16.52 -6.34 31.77
CA PRO A 566 17.09 -6.43 30.42
C PRO A 566 16.31 -5.65 29.35
N ALA A 567 14.99 -5.59 29.46
CA ALA A 567 14.12 -4.89 28.51
C ALA A 567 14.31 -3.35 28.48
N PHE A 568 14.90 -2.76 29.54
CA PHE A 568 15.17 -1.32 29.64
C PHE A 568 16.67 -0.99 29.53
N GLN A 569 17.51 -1.98 29.18
CA GLN A 569 18.94 -1.79 28.90
C GLN A 569 19.22 -1.63 27.39
N SER A 570 18.24 -1.86 26.53
CA SER A 570 18.33 -1.65 25.09
C SER A 570 18.17 -0.18 24.69
N ASP A 571 18.62 0.19 23.49
CA ASP A 571 18.38 1.52 22.90
C ASP A 571 16.91 1.80 22.53
N LYS A 572 16.01 0.83 22.74
CA LYS A 572 14.58 0.97 22.44
C LYS A 572 13.95 2.05 23.32
N VAL A 573 13.29 3.01 22.67
CA VAL A 573 12.50 4.06 23.31
C VAL A 573 11.09 3.55 23.59
N TYR A 574 10.60 3.70 24.82
CA TYR A 574 9.21 3.36 25.19
C TYR A 574 8.40 4.63 25.51
N VAL A 575 7.07 4.50 25.59
CA VAL A 575 6.18 5.65 25.83
C VAL A 575 6.51 6.47 27.09
N HIS A 576 7.03 5.86 28.16
CA HIS A 576 7.44 6.60 29.36
C HIS A 576 8.68 7.48 29.11
N ASP A 577 9.63 7.02 28.28
CA ASP A 577 10.79 7.81 27.88
C ASP A 577 10.35 9.08 27.14
N VAL A 578 9.40 8.93 26.21
CA VAL A 578 8.84 10.05 25.42
C VAL A 578 8.08 11.02 26.31
N ALA A 579 7.30 10.51 27.28
CA ALA A 579 6.62 11.35 28.26
C ALA A 579 7.61 12.16 29.11
N ILE A 580 8.64 11.51 29.66
CA ILE A 580 9.71 12.16 30.44
C ILE A 580 10.42 13.21 29.59
N TYR A 581 10.78 12.87 28.36
CA TYR A 581 11.39 13.80 27.41
C TYR A 581 10.53 15.04 27.19
N ALA A 582 9.23 14.88 26.89
CA ALA A 582 8.32 16.00 26.66
C ALA A 582 8.18 16.90 27.90
N TRP A 583 8.10 16.31 29.09
CA TRP A 583 8.02 17.04 30.35
C TRP A 583 9.29 17.82 30.67
N VAL A 584 10.46 17.17 30.62
CA VAL A 584 11.77 17.81 30.86
C VAL A 584 12.02 18.92 29.84
N LYS A 585 11.70 18.68 28.56
CA LYS A 585 11.79 19.69 27.50
C LYS A 585 10.94 20.91 27.81
N SER A 586 9.69 20.71 28.24
CA SER A 586 8.76 21.82 28.54
C SER A 586 9.28 22.71 29.68
N LEU A 587 9.83 22.12 30.74
CA LEU A 587 10.38 22.89 31.87
C LEU A 587 11.66 23.63 31.50
N ARG A 588 12.53 23.02 30.68
CA ARG A 588 13.77 23.65 30.19
C ARG A 588 13.54 24.78 29.19
N ALA A 589 12.43 24.75 28.46
CA ALA A 589 12.15 25.75 27.42
C ALA A 589 11.91 27.17 27.97
N GLY A 590 11.64 27.33 29.27
CA GLY A 590 11.45 28.63 29.90
C GLY A 590 10.13 29.32 29.59
N TYR A 591 9.18 28.62 28.96
CA TYR A 591 7.85 29.17 28.63
C TYR A 591 6.90 29.24 29.83
N ILE A 592 7.21 28.58 30.95
CA ILE A 592 6.42 28.61 32.18
C ILE A 592 7.12 29.55 33.15
N ASP A 593 6.71 30.82 33.17
CA ASP A 593 7.32 31.83 34.04
C ASP A 593 7.25 31.42 35.52
N SER A 594 8.24 31.86 36.29
CA SER A 594 8.39 31.60 37.73
C SER A 594 8.69 30.14 38.12
N ILE A 595 8.86 29.23 37.14
CA ILE A 595 9.49 27.92 37.36
C ILE A 595 10.92 27.96 36.79
N PRO A 596 11.97 27.72 37.60
CA PRO A 596 13.35 27.71 37.10
C PRO A 596 13.56 26.63 36.03
N THR A 597 14.21 26.98 34.91
CA THR A 597 14.55 26.02 33.85
C THR A 597 15.51 24.91 34.31
N THR A 598 16.16 25.12 35.46
CA THR A 598 17.11 24.21 36.12
C THR A 598 16.48 23.32 37.19
N VAL A 599 15.16 23.39 37.40
CA VAL A 599 14.45 22.67 38.49
C VAL A 599 14.68 21.16 38.47
N LEU A 600 15.05 20.58 37.31
CA LEU A 600 15.33 19.16 37.15
C LEU A 600 16.82 18.79 36.97
N ASP A 601 17.76 19.72 37.07
CA ASP A 601 19.19 19.44 36.74
C ASP A 601 19.85 18.44 37.70
N GLY A 602 19.35 18.32 38.93
CA GLY A 602 19.85 17.38 39.93
C GLY A 602 19.52 15.90 39.67
N TYR A 603 18.64 15.58 38.72
CA TYR A 603 18.10 14.23 38.51
C TYR A 603 18.72 13.55 37.28
N LYS A 604 19.76 12.75 37.50
CA LYS A 604 20.62 12.15 36.47
C LYS A 604 19.89 11.26 35.46
N LEU A 605 19.01 10.36 35.89
CA LEU A 605 18.25 9.44 35.03
C LEU A 605 17.16 10.14 34.22
N LEU A 606 16.54 11.20 34.77
CA LEU A 606 15.63 12.04 33.98
C LEU A 606 16.39 12.74 32.86
N ASN A 607 17.55 13.31 33.19
CA ASN A 607 18.39 14.00 32.23
C ASN A 607 18.98 13.04 31.18
N SER A 608 19.45 11.85 31.56
CA SER A 608 19.94 10.86 30.59
C SER A 608 18.82 10.33 29.68
N THR A 609 17.60 10.16 30.21
CA THR A 609 16.42 9.81 29.40
C THR A 609 16.10 10.91 28.40
N TYR A 610 16.11 12.18 28.83
CA TYR A 610 15.94 13.33 27.94
C TYR A 610 17.01 13.33 26.84
N GLU A 611 18.29 13.21 27.17
CA GLU A 611 19.37 13.24 26.17
C GLU A 611 19.27 12.07 25.19
N ARG A 612 18.93 10.86 25.67
CA ARG A 612 18.74 9.68 24.82
C ARG A 612 17.59 9.87 23.83
N VAL A 613 16.44 10.36 24.29
CA VAL A 613 15.29 10.62 23.41
C VAL A 613 15.58 11.79 22.47
N ALA A 614 16.24 12.86 22.93
CA ALA A 614 16.66 13.98 22.10
C ALA A 614 17.67 13.57 21.00
N ALA A 615 18.53 12.59 21.29
CA ALA A 615 19.50 12.05 20.36
C ALA A 615 18.87 11.16 19.27
N HIS A 616 17.65 10.62 19.50
CA HIS A 616 16.99 9.69 18.61
C HIS A 616 16.72 10.33 17.21
N PRO A 617 17.12 9.69 16.09
CA PRO A 617 17.01 10.27 14.76
C PRO A 617 15.61 10.79 14.41
N LYS A 618 14.57 9.97 14.61
CA LYS A 618 13.17 10.38 14.38
C LYS A 618 12.69 11.51 15.32
N VAL A 619 13.26 11.67 16.52
CA VAL A 619 12.88 12.80 17.39
C VAL A 619 13.49 14.10 16.85
N LYS A 620 14.75 14.05 16.40
CA LYS A 620 15.38 15.19 15.70
C LYS A 620 14.63 15.56 14.43
N GLU A 621 14.27 14.54 13.64
CA GLU A 621 13.48 14.70 12.42
C GLU A 621 12.13 15.37 12.74
N TRP A 622 11.38 14.84 13.71
CA TRP A 622 10.11 15.41 14.14
C TRP A 622 10.23 16.90 14.42
N TYR A 623 11.20 17.34 15.23
CA TYR A 623 11.35 18.77 15.53
C TYR A 623 11.96 19.62 14.42
N SER A 624 12.46 19.01 13.34
CA SER A 624 12.83 19.73 12.11
C SER A 624 11.64 19.96 11.19
N LEU A 625 10.55 19.19 11.35
CA LEU A 625 9.34 19.33 10.54
C LEU A 625 8.62 20.64 10.85
N GLN A 626 8.01 21.22 9.82
CA GLN A 626 7.15 22.37 9.99
C GLN A 626 5.79 21.95 10.55
N HIS A 627 5.49 22.48 11.73
CA HIS A 627 4.38 22.08 12.58
C HIS A 627 3.25 23.11 12.64
N ASN A 628 3.48 24.33 12.14
CA ASN A 628 2.46 25.37 12.07
C ASN A 628 1.75 25.33 10.72
N ILE A 629 0.51 25.83 10.69
CA ILE A 629 -0.20 26.05 9.42
C ILE A 629 0.68 26.99 8.57
N PRO A 630 1.08 26.57 7.37
CA PRO A 630 1.96 27.35 6.51
C PRO A 630 1.28 28.63 6.05
N LYS A 631 2.07 29.64 5.65
CA LYS A 631 1.51 30.76 4.89
C LYS A 631 1.20 30.27 3.48
N LEU A 632 -0.08 30.36 3.11
CA LEU A 632 -0.58 29.86 1.83
C LEU A 632 -1.01 31.03 0.95
N LYS A 633 -0.52 31.06 -0.29
CA LYS A 633 -1.04 31.92 -1.36
C LYS A 633 -1.35 31.07 -2.58
N PHE A 634 -2.63 31.03 -2.96
CA PHE A 634 -3.12 30.28 -4.10
C PHE A 634 -3.35 31.22 -5.27
N THR A 635 -2.62 31.01 -6.38
CA THR A 635 -2.75 31.84 -7.58
C THR A 635 -3.46 31.05 -8.69
N TYR A 636 -4.60 31.57 -9.17
CA TYR A 636 -5.32 31.00 -10.30
C TYR A 636 -6.13 32.05 -11.08
N MET A 637 -6.82 31.63 -12.14
CA MET A 637 -7.72 32.50 -12.90
C MET A 637 -9.00 32.82 -12.08
N PRO A 638 -9.71 33.92 -12.40
CA PRO A 638 -11.00 34.24 -11.78
C PRO A 638 -12.09 33.20 -12.02
N HIS A 639 -12.07 32.53 -13.17
CA HIS A 639 -13.03 31.46 -13.46
C HIS A 639 -12.73 30.22 -12.60
N PRO A 640 -13.74 29.41 -12.21
CA PRO A 640 -13.57 28.29 -11.28
C PRO A 640 -12.51 27.28 -11.73
N GLY A 641 -12.68 26.68 -12.91
CA GLY A 641 -11.73 25.77 -13.56
C GLY A 641 -11.15 24.70 -12.62
N ARG A 642 -9.85 24.41 -12.77
CA ARG A 642 -9.12 23.46 -11.92
C ARG A 642 -8.75 24.04 -10.54
N GLY A 643 -8.99 25.33 -10.30
CA GLY A 643 -8.67 26.00 -9.03
C GLY A 643 -9.79 25.94 -8.00
N GLU A 644 -11.04 25.81 -8.45
CA GLU A 644 -12.20 25.74 -7.56
C GLU A 644 -12.17 24.63 -6.52
N PRO A 645 -11.84 23.36 -6.86
CA PRO A 645 -11.81 22.32 -5.84
C PRO A 645 -10.74 22.57 -4.77
N ILE A 646 -9.65 23.29 -5.10
CA ILE A 646 -8.58 23.65 -4.17
C ILE A 646 -9.08 24.72 -3.20
N ARG A 647 -9.72 25.77 -3.72
CA ARG A 647 -10.35 26.84 -2.91
C ARG A 647 -11.39 26.28 -1.95
N LEU A 648 -12.27 25.42 -2.46
CA LEU A 648 -13.29 24.74 -1.66
C LEU A 648 -12.66 23.86 -0.57
N ALA A 649 -11.58 23.12 -0.88
CA ALA A 649 -10.91 22.30 0.12
C ALA A 649 -10.35 23.15 1.27
N PHE A 650 -9.63 24.24 0.98
CA PHE A 650 -9.15 25.15 2.02
C PHE A 650 -10.29 25.79 2.81
N PHE A 651 -11.33 26.29 2.12
CA PHE A 651 -12.45 26.97 2.75
C PHE A 651 -13.27 26.05 3.66
N ILE A 652 -13.56 24.82 3.22
CA ILE A 652 -14.26 23.80 4.02
C ILE A 652 -13.42 23.43 5.25
N GLY A 653 -12.11 23.30 5.09
CA GLY A 653 -11.18 23.02 6.19
C GLY A 653 -10.95 24.19 7.16
N GLY A 654 -11.45 25.40 6.85
CA GLY A 654 -11.16 26.61 7.62
C GLY A 654 -9.67 26.96 7.61
N ILE A 655 -8.96 26.61 6.53
CA ILE A 655 -7.54 26.91 6.34
C ILE A 655 -7.43 28.31 5.74
N GLU A 656 -6.69 29.20 6.41
CA GLU A 656 -6.45 30.56 5.92
C GLU A 656 -5.47 30.53 4.74
N PHE A 657 -5.82 31.22 3.64
CA PHE A 657 -4.98 31.37 2.46
C PHE A 657 -5.30 32.68 1.72
N GLU A 658 -4.31 33.24 1.02
CA GLU A 658 -4.50 34.34 0.06
C GLU A 658 -4.99 33.78 -1.28
N ASP A 659 -6.20 34.14 -1.75
CA ASP A 659 -6.72 33.80 -3.08
C ASP A 659 -6.32 34.89 -4.10
N GLU A 660 -5.20 34.72 -4.78
CA GLU A 660 -4.74 35.64 -5.82
C GLU A 660 -5.36 35.25 -7.18
N ARG A 661 -6.20 36.12 -7.72
CA ARG A 661 -6.86 35.93 -9.02
C ARG A 661 -6.19 36.79 -10.09
N ILE A 662 -5.62 36.16 -11.12
CA ILE A 662 -4.88 36.87 -12.18
C ILE A 662 -5.54 36.77 -13.56
N THR A 663 -5.41 37.81 -14.38
CA THR A 663 -5.93 37.82 -15.76
C THR A 663 -5.07 37.03 -16.74
N ARG A 664 -5.54 36.84 -17.99
CA ARG A 664 -4.74 36.16 -19.03
C ARG A 664 -3.50 36.96 -19.42
N GLU A 665 -3.60 38.29 -19.36
CA GLU A 665 -2.52 39.23 -19.63
C GLU A 665 -1.45 39.13 -18.54
N GLU A 666 -1.87 39.10 -17.26
CA GLU A 666 -0.95 38.90 -16.13
C GLU A 666 -0.32 37.50 -16.15
N LEU A 667 -1.07 36.47 -16.53
CA LEU A 667 -0.50 35.14 -16.73
C LEU A 667 0.58 35.16 -17.81
N ALA A 668 0.34 35.82 -18.94
CA ALA A 668 1.31 35.87 -20.04
C ALA A 668 2.67 36.46 -19.61
N SER A 669 2.66 37.47 -18.72
CA SER A 669 3.89 38.08 -18.20
C SER A 669 4.56 37.24 -17.10
N ARG A 670 3.78 36.57 -16.24
CA ARG A 670 4.30 35.74 -15.13
C ARG A 670 4.72 34.34 -15.55
N LYS A 671 4.18 33.81 -16.66
CA LYS A 671 4.32 32.41 -17.08
C LYS A 671 5.76 31.85 -17.00
N PRO A 672 6.82 32.54 -17.48
CA PRO A 672 8.19 32.01 -17.43
C PRO A 672 8.77 31.86 -16.01
N SER A 673 8.18 32.52 -15.01
CA SER A 673 8.60 32.45 -13.61
C SER A 673 7.88 31.34 -12.82
N LEU A 674 6.77 30.81 -13.36
CA LEU A 674 5.98 29.79 -12.67
C LEU A 674 6.59 28.40 -12.87
N PRO A 675 6.55 27.52 -11.85
CA PRO A 675 6.90 26.12 -12.03
C PRO A 675 6.11 25.51 -13.19
N PHE A 676 6.82 24.81 -14.09
CA PHE A 676 6.26 24.21 -15.30
C PHE A 676 5.53 25.20 -16.23
N ASN A 677 5.75 26.51 -16.06
CA ASN A 677 5.15 27.57 -16.87
C ASN A 677 3.61 27.49 -16.91
N GLN A 678 2.96 27.15 -15.79
CA GLN A 678 1.51 26.91 -15.75
C GLN A 678 0.83 27.35 -14.47
N LEU A 679 -0.50 27.36 -14.51
CA LEU A 679 -1.41 27.52 -13.38
C LEU A 679 -2.28 26.25 -13.21
N PRO A 680 -2.82 25.99 -12.01
CA PRO A 680 -2.66 26.75 -10.77
C PRO A 680 -1.27 26.59 -10.15
N VAL A 681 -0.91 27.55 -9.30
CA VAL A 681 0.22 27.43 -8.37
C VAL A 681 -0.22 27.72 -6.94
N LEU A 682 0.44 27.06 -5.99
CA LEU A 682 0.34 27.31 -4.56
C LEU A 682 1.73 27.70 -4.05
N GLU A 683 1.82 28.86 -3.42
CA GLU A 683 2.99 29.25 -2.63
C GLU A 683 2.79 28.80 -1.18
N VAL A 684 3.75 28.02 -0.66
CA VAL A 684 3.79 27.53 0.71
C VAL A 684 5.06 28.08 1.36
N ASP A 685 4.92 29.04 2.27
CA ASP A 685 6.03 29.73 2.94
C ASP A 685 7.13 30.24 1.98
N GLY A 686 6.73 30.78 0.83
CA GLY A 686 7.62 31.33 -0.20
C GLY A 686 8.05 30.33 -1.29
N ASP A 687 7.73 29.04 -1.15
CA ASP A 687 8.02 28.04 -2.17
C ASP A 687 6.81 27.82 -3.09
N VAL A 688 6.98 28.16 -4.37
CA VAL A 688 5.91 28.08 -5.39
C VAL A 688 5.89 26.69 -6.01
N ILE A 689 4.73 26.05 -5.97
CA ILE A 689 4.47 24.68 -6.42
C ILE A 689 3.33 24.68 -7.44
N ALA A 690 3.46 23.88 -8.50
CA ALA A 690 2.40 23.70 -9.50
C ALA A 690 1.75 22.31 -9.40
N GLN A 691 0.91 21.99 -10.39
CA GLN A 691 0.14 20.74 -10.52
C GLN A 691 -1.14 20.71 -9.69
N SER A 692 -2.26 21.03 -10.35
CA SER A 692 -3.59 21.17 -9.71
C SER A 692 -3.99 20.02 -8.80
N LEU A 693 -3.81 18.77 -9.23
CA LEU A 693 -4.20 17.60 -8.44
C LEU A 693 -3.20 17.29 -7.31
N ALA A 694 -1.93 17.71 -7.41
CA ALA A 694 -0.98 17.62 -6.30
C ALA A 694 -1.34 18.67 -5.22
N ILE A 695 -1.60 19.91 -5.65
CA ILE A 695 -2.09 20.99 -4.78
C ILE A 695 -3.42 20.60 -4.12
N LEU A 696 -4.34 19.97 -4.85
CA LEU A 696 -5.62 19.53 -4.30
C LEU A 696 -5.46 18.42 -3.26
N ARG A 697 -4.55 17.46 -3.44
CA ARG A 697 -4.21 16.48 -2.39
C ARG A 697 -3.68 17.16 -1.14
N TYR A 698 -2.81 18.16 -1.31
CA TYR A 698 -2.25 18.91 -0.20
C TYR A 698 -3.31 19.73 0.55
N ALA A 699 -4.16 20.46 -0.17
CA ALA A 699 -5.31 21.17 0.39
C ALA A 699 -6.27 20.21 1.08
N GLY A 700 -6.53 19.05 0.49
CA GLY A 700 -7.30 17.97 1.09
C GLY A 700 -6.68 17.44 2.37
N THR A 701 -5.37 17.25 2.40
CA THR A 701 -4.64 16.75 3.57
C THR A 701 -4.72 17.76 4.72
N LEU A 702 -4.50 19.04 4.44
CA LEU A 702 -4.61 20.11 5.45
C LEU A 702 -6.04 20.30 5.97
N SER A 703 -7.05 20.08 5.13
CA SER A 703 -8.47 20.24 5.49
C SER A 703 -9.12 18.98 6.07
N GLY A 704 -8.44 17.83 6.05
CA GLY A 704 -9.01 16.52 6.40
C GLY A 704 -9.93 15.91 5.33
N LEU A 705 -9.90 16.42 4.08
CA LEU A 705 -10.65 15.93 2.93
C LEU A 705 -9.85 14.97 2.03
N TYR A 706 -8.62 14.64 2.40
CA TYR A 706 -7.81 13.58 1.79
C TYR A 706 -7.25 12.70 2.92
N PRO A 707 -7.56 11.38 2.94
CA PRO A 707 -7.14 10.51 4.02
C PRO A 707 -5.64 10.19 3.92
N VAL A 708 -4.93 10.35 5.05
CA VAL A 708 -3.50 10.01 5.16
C VAL A 708 -3.26 8.61 5.74
N THR A 709 -4.29 8.03 6.36
CA THR A 709 -4.27 6.77 7.10
C THR A 709 -5.02 5.65 6.37
N ASP A 710 -6.10 5.99 5.66
CA ASP A 710 -6.84 5.04 4.83
C ASP A 710 -6.26 4.99 3.41
N ALA A 711 -5.36 4.03 3.19
CA ALA A 711 -4.66 3.86 1.93
C ALA A 711 -5.62 3.52 0.76
N LEU A 712 -6.71 2.78 1.02
CA LEU A 712 -7.65 2.36 -0.03
C LEU A 712 -8.56 3.52 -0.46
N VAL A 713 -9.05 4.33 0.48
CA VAL A 713 -9.81 5.54 0.12
C VAL A 713 -8.89 6.57 -0.56
N ALA A 714 -7.66 6.74 -0.08
CA ALA A 714 -6.66 7.57 -0.75
C ALA A 714 -6.41 7.11 -2.20
N TYR A 715 -6.31 5.79 -2.41
CA TYR A 715 -6.21 5.20 -3.74
C TYR A 715 -7.42 5.54 -4.61
N ARG A 716 -8.64 5.35 -4.10
CA ARG A 716 -9.87 5.63 -4.87
C ARG A 716 -9.94 7.09 -5.31
N ILE A 717 -9.52 8.03 -4.45
CA ILE A 717 -9.37 9.44 -4.82
C ILE A 717 -8.35 9.60 -5.94
N ASP A 718 -7.18 8.98 -5.81
CA ASP A 718 -6.10 9.07 -6.79
C ASP A 718 -6.44 8.47 -8.15
N GLU A 719 -7.23 7.39 -8.16
CA GLU A 719 -7.75 6.76 -9.37
C GLU A 719 -8.75 7.69 -10.10
N LEU A 720 -9.69 8.30 -9.36
CA LEU A 720 -10.64 9.26 -9.92
C LEU A 720 -9.92 10.52 -10.45
N PHE A 721 -8.91 10.99 -9.74
CA PHE A 721 -8.04 12.09 -10.17
C PHE A 721 -7.31 11.76 -11.46
N ALA A 722 -6.74 10.56 -11.60
CA ALA A 722 -6.09 10.16 -12.84
C ALA A 722 -7.06 10.08 -14.03
N ILE A 723 -8.29 9.58 -13.82
CA ILE A 723 -9.33 9.54 -14.87
C ILE A 723 -9.71 10.97 -15.32
N LEU A 724 -9.81 11.93 -14.39
CA LEU A 724 -10.05 13.33 -14.71
C LEU A 724 -8.89 13.96 -15.47
N ASP A 725 -7.67 13.68 -15.04
CA ASP A 725 -6.46 14.24 -15.65
C ASP A 725 -6.25 13.73 -17.09
N ASP A 726 -6.54 12.45 -17.35
CA ASP A 726 -6.51 11.85 -18.69
C ASP A 726 -7.38 12.63 -19.70
N MET A 727 -8.58 13.06 -19.28
CA MET A 727 -9.47 13.88 -20.11
C MET A 727 -8.88 15.26 -20.38
N PHE A 728 -8.32 15.85 -19.34
CA PHE A 728 -7.77 17.20 -19.32
C PHE A 728 -6.45 17.33 -20.09
N ASN A 729 -5.66 16.26 -20.13
CA ASN A 729 -4.42 16.13 -20.88
C ASN A 729 -4.63 15.59 -22.29
N TYR A 730 -5.87 15.20 -22.64
CA TYR A 730 -6.19 14.81 -24.00
C TYR A 730 -5.85 15.95 -24.97
N PRO A 731 -5.06 15.72 -26.06
CA PRO A 731 -4.50 16.80 -26.87
C PRO A 731 -5.52 17.82 -27.38
N VAL A 732 -6.69 17.33 -27.80
CA VAL A 732 -7.78 18.17 -28.34
C VAL A 732 -8.39 19.08 -27.26
N TRP A 733 -8.39 18.65 -25.98
CA TRP A 733 -8.88 19.47 -24.86
C TRP A 733 -8.11 20.78 -24.77
N GLY A 734 -6.78 20.71 -24.67
CA GLY A 734 -5.92 21.90 -24.59
C GLY A 734 -5.93 22.74 -25.87
N LEU A 735 -5.99 22.11 -27.05
CA LEU A 735 -6.07 22.81 -28.33
C LEU A 735 -7.35 23.63 -28.44
N SER A 736 -8.51 23.08 -28.07
CA SER A 736 -9.79 23.79 -28.14
C SER A 736 -9.80 25.08 -27.30
N HIS A 737 -9.08 25.11 -26.17
CA HIS A 737 -9.00 26.29 -25.31
C HIS A 737 -8.05 27.39 -25.84
N ARG A 738 -7.11 27.03 -26.71
CA ARG A 738 -6.14 27.94 -27.32
C ARG A 738 -6.53 28.38 -28.73
N GLU A 739 -7.46 27.67 -29.36
CA GLU A 739 -7.99 27.99 -30.68
C GLU A 739 -8.74 29.33 -30.65
N LYS A 740 -8.38 30.22 -31.57
CA LYS A 740 -8.95 31.57 -31.72
C LYS A 740 -10.09 31.60 -32.72
N ASP A 741 -10.07 30.70 -33.70
CA ASP A 741 -11.16 30.54 -34.66
C ASP A 741 -12.34 29.84 -33.99
N THR A 742 -13.46 30.55 -33.87
CA THR A 742 -14.64 30.05 -33.17
C THR A 742 -15.21 28.79 -33.82
N ALA A 743 -15.20 28.67 -35.15
CA ALA A 743 -15.76 27.51 -35.84
C ALA A 743 -14.90 26.26 -35.59
N LYS A 744 -13.56 26.40 -35.67
CA LYS A 744 -12.63 25.31 -35.35
C LYS A 744 -12.71 24.91 -33.89
N GLN A 745 -12.79 25.87 -32.97
CA GLN A 745 -12.95 25.60 -31.55
C GLN A 745 -14.23 24.80 -31.28
N LEU A 746 -15.36 25.20 -31.87
CA LEU A 746 -16.63 24.50 -31.70
C LEU A 746 -16.55 23.08 -32.27
N ALA A 747 -15.95 22.88 -33.45
CA ALA A 747 -15.76 21.55 -34.02
C ALA A 747 -14.89 20.63 -33.12
N MET A 748 -13.79 21.15 -32.56
CA MET A 748 -12.96 20.41 -31.60
C MET A 748 -13.74 20.04 -30.33
N ARG A 749 -14.61 20.93 -29.84
CA ARG A 749 -15.42 20.67 -28.65
C ARG A 749 -16.58 19.72 -28.91
N GLU A 750 -17.15 19.75 -30.11
CA GLU A 750 -18.13 18.75 -30.55
C GLU A 750 -17.49 17.35 -30.64
N GLU A 751 -16.25 17.25 -31.15
CA GLU A 751 -15.49 16.00 -31.11
C GLU A 751 -15.28 15.49 -29.67
N LEU A 752 -14.88 16.39 -28.76
CA LEU A 752 -14.72 16.05 -27.34
C LEU A 752 -16.06 15.61 -26.71
N ALA A 753 -17.14 16.32 -27.01
CA ALA A 753 -18.49 16.06 -26.49
C ALA A 753 -19.07 14.73 -26.98
N ASN A 754 -18.67 14.26 -28.16
CA ASN A 754 -19.10 12.98 -28.74
C ASN A 754 -18.12 11.83 -28.51
N GLY A 755 -16.96 12.10 -27.89
CA GLY A 755 -15.88 11.13 -27.73
C GLY A 755 -15.33 11.06 -26.32
N MET A 756 -14.26 11.82 -26.06
CA MET A 756 -13.50 11.71 -24.81
C MET A 756 -14.34 12.04 -23.56
N VAL A 757 -15.20 13.06 -23.61
CA VAL A 757 -15.95 13.51 -22.43
C VAL A 757 -16.95 12.45 -21.95
N PRO A 758 -17.87 11.92 -22.79
CA PRO A 758 -18.76 10.83 -22.36
C PRO A 758 -18.03 9.58 -21.90
N LYS A 759 -16.87 9.26 -22.50
CA LYS A 759 -16.04 8.13 -22.10
C LYS A 759 -15.48 8.31 -20.69
N THR A 760 -14.92 9.48 -20.39
CA THR A 760 -14.43 9.81 -19.05
C THR A 760 -15.55 9.82 -18.02
N LEU A 761 -16.70 10.44 -18.34
CA LEU A 761 -17.86 10.43 -17.44
C LEU A 761 -18.36 9.01 -17.16
N GLY A 762 -18.37 8.12 -18.17
CA GLY A 762 -18.71 6.70 -17.99
C GLY A 762 -17.73 5.95 -17.10
N PHE A 763 -16.43 6.23 -17.22
CA PHE A 763 -15.43 5.66 -16.32
C PHE A 763 -15.58 6.14 -14.88
N LEU A 764 -15.78 7.45 -14.68
CA LEU A 764 -16.03 8.01 -13.34
C LEU A 764 -17.31 7.42 -12.74
N GLU A 765 -18.41 7.36 -13.49
CA GLU A 765 -19.67 6.77 -13.05
C GLU A 765 -19.49 5.33 -12.58
N ASN A 766 -18.80 4.50 -13.35
CA ASN A 766 -18.53 3.11 -13.00
C ASN A 766 -17.66 2.97 -11.75
N ARG A 767 -16.67 3.86 -11.55
CA ARG A 767 -15.81 3.83 -10.36
C ARG A 767 -16.55 4.32 -9.12
N VAL A 768 -17.28 5.43 -9.21
CA VAL A 768 -18.11 5.94 -8.10
C VAL A 768 -19.14 4.88 -7.67
N ALA A 769 -19.81 4.22 -8.61
CA ALA A 769 -20.76 3.15 -8.30
C ALA A 769 -20.11 1.97 -7.57
N LYS A 770 -18.84 1.64 -7.86
CA LYS A 770 -18.10 0.54 -7.22
C LYS A 770 -17.58 0.88 -5.83
N ASN A 771 -17.30 2.14 -5.54
CA ASN A 771 -16.66 2.56 -4.28
C ASN A 771 -17.58 2.44 -3.05
N LYS A 772 -18.88 2.15 -3.23
CA LYS A 772 -19.89 1.91 -2.18
C LYS A 772 -19.95 3.03 -1.13
N GLY A 773 -20.78 4.04 -1.37
CA GLY A 773 -21.04 5.12 -0.43
C GLY A 773 -21.84 6.25 -1.07
N ALA A 774 -22.15 7.30 -0.30
CA ALA A 774 -22.86 8.47 -0.80
C ALA A 774 -21.94 9.40 -1.63
N TYR A 775 -20.63 9.35 -1.37
CA TYR A 775 -19.61 10.20 -1.99
C TYR A 775 -18.74 9.41 -2.97
N ALA A 776 -17.96 10.12 -3.78
CA ALA A 776 -17.22 9.58 -4.91
C ALA A 776 -16.21 8.48 -4.53
N ALA A 777 -15.57 8.61 -3.36
CA ALA A 777 -14.55 7.68 -2.88
C ALA A 777 -15.01 6.77 -1.72
N GLY A 778 -16.26 6.91 -1.25
CA GLY A 778 -16.79 6.16 -0.11
C GLY A 778 -17.87 6.91 0.66
N GLU A 779 -17.83 6.84 1.99
CA GLU A 779 -18.92 7.32 2.87
C GLU A 779 -18.84 8.80 3.25
N SER A 780 -17.69 9.45 3.05
CA SER A 780 -17.44 10.83 3.48
C SER A 780 -17.04 11.75 2.34
N LEU A 781 -17.28 13.05 2.51
CA LEU A 781 -16.84 14.08 1.56
C LEU A 781 -15.32 14.10 1.44
N THR A 782 -14.82 14.06 0.21
CA THR A 782 -13.39 14.11 -0.10
C THR A 782 -13.09 15.12 -1.21
N VAL A 783 -11.80 15.35 -1.47
CA VAL A 783 -11.37 16.15 -2.62
C VAL A 783 -11.74 15.56 -3.99
N ALA A 784 -12.05 14.25 -4.08
CA ALA A 784 -12.58 13.65 -5.31
C ALA A 784 -13.96 14.21 -5.66
N ASP A 785 -14.82 14.38 -4.65
CA ASP A 785 -16.14 14.97 -4.79
C ASP A 785 -16.07 16.41 -5.27
N LEU A 786 -15.14 17.20 -4.70
CA LEU A 786 -14.93 18.58 -5.09
C LEU A 786 -14.46 18.69 -6.56
N ALA A 787 -13.59 17.78 -7.00
CA ALA A 787 -13.11 17.75 -8.39
C ALA A 787 -14.23 17.37 -9.37
N ILE A 788 -15.05 16.36 -9.04
CA ILE A 788 -16.23 15.98 -9.85
C ILE A 788 -17.26 17.12 -9.87
N TYR A 789 -17.51 17.75 -8.71
CA TYR A 789 -18.39 18.91 -8.60
C TYR A 789 -17.94 20.04 -9.52
N ALA A 790 -16.66 20.42 -9.49
CA ALA A 790 -16.12 21.49 -10.32
C ALA A 790 -16.21 21.17 -11.83
N LEU A 791 -15.93 19.92 -12.22
CA LEU A 791 -16.10 19.48 -13.61
C LEU A 791 -17.56 19.62 -14.07
N LEU A 792 -18.50 19.09 -13.29
CA LEU A 792 -19.92 19.08 -13.62
C LEU A 792 -20.50 20.51 -13.62
N LEU A 793 -20.05 21.34 -12.68
CA LEU A 793 -20.40 22.77 -12.62
C LEU A 793 -19.98 23.49 -13.91
N SER A 794 -18.78 23.17 -14.45
CA SER A 794 -18.31 23.79 -15.69
C SER A 794 -19.25 23.50 -16.86
N PHE A 795 -19.67 22.24 -17.05
CA PHE A 795 -20.61 21.89 -18.12
C PHE A 795 -22.00 22.53 -17.90
N LYS A 796 -22.53 22.48 -16.67
CA LYS A 796 -23.82 23.10 -16.35
C LYS A 796 -23.82 24.63 -16.51
N SER A 797 -22.67 25.28 -16.39
CA SER A 797 -22.51 26.72 -16.61
C SER A 797 -22.45 27.13 -18.09
N GLY A 798 -22.49 26.17 -19.03
CA GLY A 798 -22.65 26.45 -20.46
C GLY A 798 -21.36 26.76 -21.22
N VAL A 799 -20.34 25.90 -21.10
CA VAL A 799 -19.13 26.01 -21.94
C VAL A 799 -19.51 25.85 -23.42
N PRO A 800 -19.21 26.83 -24.31
CA PRO A 800 -19.59 26.75 -25.72
C PRO A 800 -19.08 25.48 -26.39
N GLY A 801 -19.95 24.76 -27.10
CA GLY A 801 -19.62 23.49 -27.78
C GLY A 801 -19.83 22.23 -26.94
N PHE A 802 -20.16 22.36 -25.65
CA PHE A 802 -20.60 21.23 -24.81
C PHE A 802 -22.07 21.39 -24.43
N PRO A 803 -22.90 20.33 -24.55
CA PRO A 803 -24.25 20.34 -24.02
C PRO A 803 -24.22 20.54 -22.50
N THR A 804 -25.05 21.45 -21.97
CA THR A 804 -25.20 21.62 -20.50
C THR A 804 -25.74 20.36 -19.81
N THR A 805 -26.36 19.48 -20.59
CA THR A 805 -26.93 18.20 -20.16
C THR A 805 -25.99 17.01 -20.36
N ILE A 806 -24.74 17.22 -20.81
CA ILE A 806 -23.80 16.13 -21.18
C ILE A 806 -23.57 15.12 -20.04
N ALA A 807 -23.75 15.55 -18.79
CA ALA A 807 -23.56 14.71 -17.62
C ALA A 807 -24.86 14.23 -16.94
N ASP A 808 -26.05 14.59 -17.46
CA ASP A 808 -27.31 14.36 -16.74
C ASP A 808 -27.71 12.88 -16.64
N SER A 809 -27.22 12.03 -17.55
CA SER A 809 -27.47 10.58 -17.54
C SER A 809 -26.63 9.80 -16.52
N TYR A 810 -25.60 10.42 -15.92
CA TYR A 810 -24.68 9.75 -14.99
C TYR A 810 -25.16 9.96 -13.55
N VAL A 811 -26.02 9.06 -13.09
CA VAL A 811 -26.81 9.24 -11.85
C VAL A 811 -25.93 9.35 -10.62
N ASN A 812 -24.84 8.57 -10.52
CA ASN A 812 -23.94 8.64 -9.38
C ASN A 812 -23.16 9.96 -9.36
N LEU A 813 -22.66 10.42 -10.51
CA LEU A 813 -22.02 11.74 -10.62
C LEU A 813 -22.97 12.89 -10.28
N GLN A 814 -24.24 12.81 -10.71
CA GLN A 814 -25.26 13.80 -10.32
C GLN A 814 -25.56 13.73 -8.80
N GLY A 815 -25.51 12.55 -8.19
CA GLY A 815 -25.62 12.37 -6.75
C GLY A 815 -24.53 13.11 -5.99
N VAL A 816 -23.26 12.86 -6.36
CA VAL A 816 -22.09 13.56 -5.82
C VAL A 816 -22.22 15.08 -6.00
N PHE A 817 -22.58 15.53 -7.20
CA PHE A 817 -22.76 16.96 -7.48
C PHE A 817 -23.78 17.61 -6.54
N LYS A 818 -24.93 16.98 -6.31
CA LYS A 818 -25.98 17.50 -5.42
C LYS A 818 -25.54 17.55 -3.96
N LEU A 819 -24.82 16.53 -3.48
CA LEU A 819 -24.30 16.50 -2.12
C LEU A 819 -23.31 17.63 -1.88
N VAL A 820 -22.35 17.83 -2.79
CA VAL A 820 -21.38 18.93 -2.69
C VAL A 820 -22.07 20.28 -2.81
N ALA A 821 -23.01 20.45 -3.75
CA ALA A 821 -23.75 21.69 -3.92
C ALA A 821 -24.59 22.08 -2.69
N ALA A 822 -25.09 21.09 -1.94
CA ALA A 822 -25.87 21.30 -0.72
C ALA A 822 -25.01 21.50 0.54
N HIS A 823 -23.70 21.28 0.46
CA HIS A 823 -22.82 21.42 1.62
C HIS A 823 -22.79 22.88 2.11
N PRO A 824 -23.03 23.18 3.41
CA PRO A 824 -23.19 24.54 3.90
C PRO A 824 -22.03 25.48 3.55
N LYS A 825 -20.78 25.00 3.66
CA LYS A 825 -19.58 25.77 3.28
C LYS A 825 -19.46 26.01 1.78
N VAL A 826 -19.98 25.12 0.94
CA VAL A 826 -19.98 25.32 -0.51
C VAL A 826 -21.03 26.36 -0.89
N VAL A 827 -22.21 26.33 -0.27
CA VAL A 827 -23.23 27.37 -0.42
C VAL A 827 -22.71 28.74 0.00
N GLU A 828 -22.07 28.82 1.18
CA GLU A 828 -21.43 30.04 1.70
C GLU A 828 -20.37 30.57 0.73
N TRP A 829 -19.46 29.70 0.27
CA TRP A 829 -18.41 30.05 -0.67
C TRP A 829 -18.96 30.59 -2.00
N ASN A 830 -19.93 29.88 -2.58
CA ASN A 830 -20.54 30.24 -3.85
C ASN A 830 -21.30 31.57 -3.78
N ALA A 831 -22.00 31.83 -2.67
CA ALA A 831 -22.72 33.10 -2.48
C ALA A 831 -21.77 34.31 -2.43
N ALA A 832 -20.56 34.12 -1.91
CA ALA A 832 -19.55 35.17 -1.79
C ALA A 832 -18.70 35.38 -3.06
N HIS A 833 -18.57 34.37 -3.93
CA HIS A 833 -17.56 34.37 -5.01
C HIS A 833 -18.08 34.10 -6.43
N ASN A 834 -19.34 33.69 -6.60
CA ASN A 834 -19.94 33.39 -7.92
C ASN A 834 -20.99 34.42 -8.37
N GLN A 835 -20.85 35.69 -7.98
CA GLN A 835 -21.65 36.81 -8.52
C GLN A 835 -21.00 37.42 -9.76
#